data_AF-A0A534QE48-F1
#
_entry.id   AF-A0A534QE48-F1
#
_cell.length_a   1.000
_cell.length_b   1.000
_cell.length_c   1.000
_cell.angle_alpha   90.00
_cell.angle_beta   90.00
_cell.angle_gamma   90.00
#
_symmetry.space_group_name_H-M   'P 1'
#
loop_
_entity.id
_entity.type
_entity.pdbx_description
1 polymer ?
#
loop_
_entity_poly.entity_id
_entity_poly.type
_entity_poly.pdbx_seq_one_letter_code
_entity_poly.pdbx_strand_id
1 'polypeptide(L)'
;RRHFARNVRYLALVYAGGVLLMGFWLVPLVAKLGYATSINWKWHFASWKDLMPRIFYPFAALAAVDVLWMAVRPRPSDRPGRYLLFGAVAATLSFFNGTAVGLPEIRFVPCVYFLGVLLALDLVARLLAVTPGRTLGALAIGAGIVAWVMSSIGFIPSWITWNYEGLERKPSYSLLTGILGAVHGKITDPRVAYENSPLHDRFGSMRVFEDLPLLAGRPTLEGVLLQTAVTSPPIYWLQSQISKQGSGVIPGYSYPNMDLAHATARLALFNVSDMIAVTPEVTGQLAADPHWQRIFQQAPYSVFHLKNADGHYVRVPRYRPVILETTRWKRDFVRWFATDSMLEVPIVAAASVAPDDRDHFPLTSSSALDLPRERLPEDCRIEEHLDHMAIDFTTTCPGVPHVVGVSYYPNWQVEGARRVYLVSPAFMLVFPDGPHVRLVFRRIAADWLGIAASFLGLGLCLAALVRPATAAEPAPGLAAALDAVRPWALGLGIVFVGIATTWNVTRDYGAGFFYQRGWKAFAAQDYRTAMWNFSRAIELGGESSTAADGTFFRAASLLRSSDPAGALAGYRAVIERFPESVWVAESHYHVGLCLRQLGRRREAKARFRYVMVTYPGNRWAGFAAEQFRELRAQRRSLRG
;
A
#
# COMPACT_ATOMS: atom_id res chain seq x y z
N ARG A 1 -0.13 -29.52 31.20
CA ARG A 1 0.46 -30.87 30.99
C ARG A 1 -0.61 -31.97 31.05
N ARG A 2 -1.42 -32.11 32.11
CA ARG A 2 -2.44 -33.19 32.23
C ARG A 2 -3.65 -33.11 31.27
N HIS A 3 -3.84 -32.01 30.54
CA HIS A 3 -4.99 -31.79 29.65
C HIS A 3 -4.57 -31.22 28.28
N PHE A 4 -3.37 -31.55 27.80
CA PHE A 4 -2.86 -30.94 26.56
C PHE A 4 -3.77 -31.24 25.37
N ALA A 5 -4.09 -32.51 25.14
CA ALA A 5 -4.97 -32.92 24.04
C ALA A 5 -6.36 -32.26 24.12
N ARG A 6 -6.96 -32.22 25.33
CA ARG A 6 -8.23 -31.53 25.57
C ARG A 6 -8.15 -30.03 25.25
N ASN A 7 -7.09 -29.36 25.70
CA ASN A 7 -6.91 -27.93 25.45
C ASN A 7 -6.65 -27.64 23.96
N VAL A 8 -5.89 -28.49 23.26
CA VAL A 8 -5.67 -28.37 21.82
C VAL A 8 -6.98 -28.53 21.07
N ARG A 9 -7.78 -29.54 21.40
CA ARG A 9 -9.13 -29.73 20.83
C ARG A 9 -10.00 -28.51 21.08
N TYR A 10 -10.03 -28.02 22.32
CA TYR A 10 -10.81 -26.83 22.68
C TYR A 10 -10.40 -25.61 21.85
N LEU A 11 -9.10 -25.31 21.80
CA LEU A 11 -8.57 -24.19 21.01
C LEU A 11 -8.87 -24.37 19.52
N ALA A 12 -8.69 -25.59 18.97
CA ALA A 12 -9.01 -25.87 17.59
C ALA A 12 -10.49 -25.62 17.27
N LEU A 13 -11.41 -26.03 18.15
CA LEU A 13 -12.84 -25.75 18.01
C LEU A 13 -13.15 -24.26 18.12
N VAL A 14 -12.55 -23.55 19.08
CA VAL A 14 -12.74 -22.09 19.24
C VAL A 14 -12.23 -21.33 18.02
N TYR A 15 -11.02 -21.63 17.55
CA TYR A 15 -10.44 -20.96 16.38
C TYR A 15 -11.15 -21.37 15.09
N ALA A 16 -11.53 -22.63 14.90
CA ALA A 16 -12.32 -23.07 13.76
C ALA A 16 -13.69 -22.38 13.75
N GLY A 17 -14.37 -22.32 14.90
CA GLY A 17 -15.61 -21.57 15.07
C GLY A 17 -15.43 -20.09 14.73
N GLY A 18 -14.36 -19.46 15.23
CA GLY A 18 -14.01 -18.08 14.90
C GLY A 18 -13.76 -17.86 13.40
N VAL A 19 -13.00 -18.76 12.75
CA VAL A 19 -12.74 -18.72 11.30
C VAL A 19 -14.04 -18.88 10.50
N LEU A 20 -14.92 -19.80 10.91
CA LEU A 20 -16.23 -19.98 10.29
C LEU A 20 -17.07 -18.71 10.43
N LEU A 21 -17.22 -18.17 11.65
CA LEU A 21 -17.95 -16.93 11.90
C LEU A 21 -17.42 -15.76 11.06
N MET A 22 -16.09 -15.64 10.94
CA MET A 22 -15.43 -14.64 10.11
C MET A 22 -15.35 -15.01 8.62
N GLY A 23 -15.95 -16.13 8.19
CA GLY A 23 -15.86 -16.67 6.83
C GLY A 23 -16.28 -15.66 5.76
N PHE A 24 -17.30 -14.86 6.05
CA PHE A 24 -17.77 -13.74 5.23
C PHE A 24 -16.64 -12.78 4.82
N TRP A 25 -15.70 -12.48 5.73
CA TRP A 25 -14.56 -11.62 5.44
C TRP A 25 -13.33 -12.41 4.99
N LEU A 26 -13.01 -13.52 5.66
CA LEU A 26 -11.76 -14.25 5.47
C LEU A 26 -11.68 -14.98 4.12
N VAL A 27 -12.75 -15.65 3.70
CA VAL A 27 -12.72 -16.46 2.47
C VAL A 27 -12.52 -15.56 1.24
N PRO A 28 -13.29 -14.47 1.05
CA PRO A 28 -13.05 -13.54 -0.06
C PRO A 28 -11.69 -12.87 0.01
N LEU A 29 -11.24 -12.48 1.21
CA LEU A 29 -9.93 -11.84 1.41
C LEU A 29 -8.80 -12.74 0.93
N VAL A 30 -8.78 -14.02 1.33
CA VAL A 30 -7.73 -14.97 0.94
C VAL A 30 -7.80 -15.26 -0.56
N ALA A 31 -9.00 -15.52 -1.09
CA ALA A 31 -9.20 -15.80 -2.52
C ALA A 31 -8.77 -14.64 -3.43
N LYS A 32 -8.83 -13.39 -2.94
CA LYS A 32 -8.58 -12.17 -3.72
C LYS A 32 -7.33 -11.41 -3.26
N LEU A 33 -6.49 -12.01 -2.40
CA LEU A 33 -5.32 -11.36 -1.82
C LEU A 33 -4.33 -10.85 -2.89
N GLY A 34 -4.24 -11.54 -4.03
CA GLY A 34 -3.43 -11.14 -5.17
C GLY A 34 -3.78 -9.76 -5.74
N TYR A 35 -5.00 -9.28 -5.53
CA TYR A 35 -5.47 -7.96 -5.98
C TYR A 35 -5.29 -6.85 -4.93
N ALA A 36 -5.14 -7.20 -3.65
CA ALA A 36 -4.98 -6.22 -2.58
C ALA A 36 -3.62 -5.52 -2.61
N THR A 37 -3.58 -4.24 -2.25
CA THR A 37 -2.34 -3.48 -2.12
C THR A 37 -1.84 -3.56 -0.68
N SER A 38 -0.63 -4.09 -0.48
CA SER A 38 -0.05 -4.21 0.86
C SER A 38 0.25 -2.83 1.45
N ILE A 39 -0.17 -2.60 2.70
CA ILE A 39 0.22 -1.45 3.51
C ILE A 39 0.98 -2.01 4.71
N ASN A 40 2.21 -2.46 4.47
CA ASN A 40 3.09 -2.96 5.51
C ASN A 40 3.88 -1.82 6.17
N TRP A 41 3.16 -0.78 6.62
CA TRP A 41 3.77 0.37 7.29
C TRP A 41 4.56 -0.07 8.52
N LYS A 42 5.76 0.51 8.63
CA LYS A 42 6.56 0.49 9.84
C LYS A 42 6.40 1.80 10.55
N TRP A 43 6.18 1.72 11.85
CA TRP A 43 6.00 2.91 12.66
C TRP A 43 7.35 3.36 13.19
N HIS A 44 7.73 4.60 12.89
CA HIS A 44 8.95 5.19 13.39
C HIS A 44 8.63 5.94 14.70
N PHE A 45 9.15 5.42 15.80
CA PHE A 45 9.06 6.09 17.11
C PHE A 45 10.27 7.00 17.30
N ALA A 46 10.03 8.28 17.58
CA ALA A 46 11.10 9.23 17.87
C ALA A 46 11.60 9.07 19.30
N SER A 47 10.73 8.64 20.21
CA SER A 47 11.02 8.40 21.62
C SER A 47 10.27 7.18 22.15
N TRP A 48 10.78 6.58 23.23
CA TRP A 48 10.03 5.57 23.98
C TRP A 48 8.71 6.13 24.54
N LYS A 49 8.61 7.44 24.73
CA LYS A 49 7.38 8.12 25.18
C LYS A 49 6.25 8.01 24.17
N ASP A 50 6.56 7.82 22.89
CA ASP A 50 5.57 7.58 21.84
C ASP A 50 4.92 6.19 21.99
N LEU A 51 5.68 5.21 22.49
CA LEU A 51 5.22 3.85 22.80
C LEU A 51 4.70 3.71 24.23
N MET A 52 4.95 4.68 25.12
CA MET A 52 4.47 4.65 26.48
C MET A 52 3.94 6.04 26.84
N PRO A 53 2.68 6.35 26.49
CA PRO A 53 2.09 7.64 26.84
C PRO A 53 1.92 7.75 28.36
N ARG A 54 2.00 8.97 28.89
CA ARG A 54 1.90 9.24 30.35
C ARG A 54 0.66 8.60 30.99
N ILE A 55 -0.47 8.62 30.28
CA ILE A 55 -1.72 8.02 30.74
C ILE A 55 -1.55 6.52 31.10
N PHE A 56 -0.62 5.81 30.44
CA PHE A 56 -0.38 4.39 30.63
C PHE A 56 0.60 4.05 31.75
N TYR A 57 1.38 5.01 32.27
CA TYR A 57 2.44 4.77 33.26
C TYR A 57 2.02 3.98 34.51
N PRO A 58 0.95 4.33 35.25
CA PRO A 58 0.59 3.58 36.46
C PRO A 58 0.18 2.15 36.13
N PHE A 59 -0.50 1.94 35.00
CA PHE A 59 -0.89 0.61 34.54
C PHE A 59 0.34 -0.23 34.16
N ALA A 60 1.30 0.35 33.44
CA ALA A 60 2.55 -0.31 33.09
C ALA A 60 3.35 -0.73 34.34
N ALA A 61 3.44 0.16 35.34
CA ALA A 61 4.13 -0.14 36.60
C ALA A 61 3.45 -1.28 37.36
N LEU A 62 2.12 -1.24 37.52
CA LEU A 62 1.36 -2.29 38.19
C LEU A 62 1.43 -3.63 37.43
N ALA A 63 1.35 -3.61 36.11
CA ALA A 63 1.50 -4.81 35.29
C ALA A 63 2.91 -5.41 35.44
N ALA A 64 3.96 -4.59 35.46
CA ALA A 64 5.33 -5.06 35.68
C ALA A 64 5.49 -5.71 37.06
N VAL A 65 4.90 -5.12 38.10
CA VAL A 65 4.88 -5.70 39.46
C VAL A 65 4.13 -7.03 39.48
N ASP A 66 2.99 -7.15 38.78
CA ASP A 66 2.25 -8.41 38.69
C ASP A 66 3.10 -9.52 38.04
N VAL A 67 3.77 -9.19 36.93
CA VAL A 67 4.65 -10.10 36.22
C VAL A 67 5.80 -10.56 37.11
N LEU A 68 6.46 -9.64 37.81
CA LEU A 68 7.52 -9.95 38.78
C LEU A 68 7.00 -10.83 39.92
N TRP A 69 5.83 -10.51 40.47
CA TRP A 69 5.21 -11.31 41.53
C TRP A 69 4.94 -12.74 41.08
N MET A 70 4.35 -12.92 39.89
CA MET A 70 4.09 -14.24 39.30
C MET A 70 5.36 -15.03 39.01
N ALA A 71 6.44 -14.35 38.62
CA ALA A 71 7.74 -14.96 38.35
C ALA A 71 8.43 -15.45 39.64
N VAL A 72 8.42 -14.64 40.70
CA VAL A 72 9.10 -14.95 41.96
C VAL A 72 8.29 -15.90 42.85
N ARG A 73 6.95 -15.79 42.85
CA ARG A 73 6.05 -16.58 43.70
C ARG A 73 4.97 -17.28 42.87
N PRO A 74 5.32 -18.29 42.06
CA PRO A 74 4.37 -18.94 41.17
C PRO A 74 3.31 -19.73 41.97
N ARG A 75 2.07 -19.25 41.98
CA ARG A 75 0.92 -19.92 42.59
C ARG A 75 -0.06 -20.45 41.54
N PRO A 76 -0.83 -21.51 41.83
CA PRO A 76 -1.89 -21.98 40.94
C PRO A 76 -2.99 -20.94 40.66
N SER A 77 -3.19 -19.99 41.58
CA SER A 77 -4.13 -18.86 41.44
C SER A 77 -3.75 -17.89 40.33
N ASP A 78 -2.48 -17.85 39.91
CA ASP A 78 -1.96 -16.86 38.96
C ASP A 78 -2.23 -17.24 37.50
N ARG A 79 -3.05 -18.26 37.25
CA ARG A 79 -3.39 -18.71 35.89
C ARG A 79 -3.95 -17.59 35.00
N PRO A 80 -4.85 -16.71 35.47
CA PRO A 80 -5.36 -15.59 34.66
C PRO A 80 -4.24 -14.63 34.26
N GLY A 81 -3.47 -14.10 35.23
CA GLY A 81 -2.31 -13.24 34.95
C GLY A 81 -1.29 -13.84 33.98
N ARG A 82 -0.97 -15.14 34.10
CA ARG A 82 -0.07 -15.82 33.15
C ARG A 82 -0.66 -15.92 31.73
N TYR A 83 -1.97 -16.09 31.60
CA TYR A 83 -2.65 -16.09 30.31
C TYR A 83 -2.63 -14.69 29.67
N LEU A 84 -2.88 -13.65 30.46
CA LEU A 84 -2.77 -12.26 30.01
C LEU A 84 -1.34 -11.91 29.56
N LEU A 85 -0.33 -12.33 30.34
CA LEU A 85 1.08 -12.18 29.99
C LEU A 85 1.42 -12.92 28.69
N PHE A 86 0.94 -14.15 28.52
CA PHE A 86 1.11 -14.89 27.27
C PHE A 86 0.52 -14.12 26.07
N GLY A 87 -0.69 -13.57 26.22
CA GLY A 87 -1.30 -12.73 25.20
C GLY A 87 -0.47 -11.49 24.87
N ALA A 88 0.08 -10.82 25.89
CA ALA A 88 0.90 -9.62 25.71
C ALA A 88 2.22 -9.94 25.00
N VAL A 89 2.84 -11.08 25.32
CA VAL A 89 4.02 -11.60 24.62
C VAL A 89 3.67 -11.95 23.17
N ALA A 90 2.55 -12.64 22.92
CA ALA A 90 2.11 -12.99 21.58
C ALA A 90 1.82 -11.74 20.72
N ALA A 91 1.18 -10.71 21.28
CA ALA A 91 0.94 -9.44 20.60
C ALA A 91 2.27 -8.71 20.29
N THR A 92 3.21 -8.69 21.24
CA THR A 92 4.55 -8.13 21.03
C THR A 92 5.33 -8.88 19.95
N LEU A 93 5.28 -10.21 19.92
CA LEU A 93 5.88 -11.00 18.85
C LEU A 93 5.20 -10.72 17.50
N SER A 94 3.88 -10.57 17.49
CA SER A 94 3.14 -10.23 16.27
C SER A 94 3.50 -8.84 15.73
N PHE A 95 3.77 -7.87 16.61
CA PHE A 95 4.31 -6.56 16.21
C PHE A 95 5.58 -6.72 15.34
N PHE A 96 6.56 -7.50 15.79
CA PHE A 96 7.82 -7.70 15.05
C PHE A 96 7.70 -8.58 13.78
N ASN A 97 6.57 -9.28 13.60
CA ASN A 97 6.37 -10.17 12.46
C ASN A 97 5.25 -9.69 11.50
N GLY A 98 4.48 -8.66 11.87
CA GLY A 98 3.28 -8.23 11.14
C GLY A 98 3.57 -7.76 9.71
N THR A 99 4.66 -7.02 9.53
CA THR A 99 5.04 -6.45 8.23
C THR A 99 5.44 -7.53 7.22
N ALA A 100 5.99 -8.66 7.69
CA ALA A 100 6.36 -9.81 6.86
C ALA A 100 5.14 -10.50 6.24
N VAL A 101 3.96 -10.36 6.86
CA VAL A 101 2.68 -10.88 6.34
C VAL A 101 1.79 -9.79 5.73
N GLY A 102 2.33 -8.58 5.50
CA GLY A 102 1.62 -7.49 4.84
C GLY A 102 0.72 -6.63 5.75
N LEU A 103 0.86 -6.76 7.07
CA LEU A 103 0.08 -5.99 8.05
C LEU A 103 0.90 -4.84 8.64
N PRO A 104 0.29 -3.67 8.92
CA PRO A 104 0.93 -2.63 9.72
C PRO A 104 1.21 -3.14 11.14
N GLU A 105 2.47 -3.07 11.57
CA GLU A 105 2.90 -3.56 12.88
C GLU A 105 2.21 -2.82 14.05
N ILE A 106 1.90 -1.53 13.88
CA ILE A 106 1.30 -0.69 14.91
C ILE A 106 -0.06 -1.24 15.43
N ARG A 107 -0.76 -2.06 14.62
CA ARG A 107 -2.05 -2.66 15.00
C ARG A 107 -1.96 -3.58 16.22
N PHE A 108 -0.77 -4.06 16.56
CA PHE A 108 -0.57 -4.93 17.72
C PHE A 108 -0.30 -4.18 19.02
N VAL A 109 0.07 -2.89 18.97
CA VAL A 109 0.37 -2.08 20.18
C VAL A 109 -0.87 -1.88 21.06
N PRO A 110 -2.08 -1.54 20.53
CA PRO A 110 -3.27 -1.42 21.36
C PRO A 110 -3.61 -2.71 22.13
N CYS A 111 -3.34 -3.88 21.54
CA CYS A 111 -3.53 -5.16 22.21
C CYS A 111 -2.59 -5.31 23.42
N VAL A 112 -1.33 -4.90 23.28
CA VAL A 112 -0.36 -4.90 24.40
C VAL A 112 -0.83 -3.96 25.51
N TYR A 113 -1.31 -2.76 25.18
CA TYR A 113 -1.84 -1.84 26.20
C TYR A 113 -3.06 -2.41 26.91
N PHE A 114 -4.04 -2.92 26.16
CA PHE A 114 -5.24 -3.51 26.74
C PHE A 114 -4.90 -4.67 27.69
N LEU A 115 -4.02 -5.59 27.27
CA LEU A 115 -3.57 -6.70 28.10
C LEU A 115 -2.73 -6.24 29.29
N GLY A 116 -1.95 -5.17 29.15
CA GLY A 116 -1.25 -4.52 30.24
C GLY A 116 -2.18 -3.92 31.29
N VAL A 117 -3.26 -3.27 30.87
CA VAL A 117 -4.32 -2.79 31.80
C VAL A 117 -4.95 -3.98 32.54
N LEU A 118 -5.26 -5.09 31.85
CA LEU A 118 -5.81 -6.28 32.48
C LEU A 118 -4.84 -6.92 33.48
N LEU A 119 -3.53 -6.93 33.19
CA LEU A 119 -2.50 -7.39 34.13
C LEU A 119 -2.42 -6.50 35.38
N ALA A 120 -2.49 -5.18 35.20
CA ALA A 120 -2.56 -4.25 36.33
C ALA A 120 -3.80 -4.50 37.20
N LEU A 121 -4.95 -4.75 36.56
CA LEU A 121 -6.20 -5.09 37.26
C LEU A 121 -6.12 -6.43 37.98
N ASP A 122 -5.42 -7.42 37.44
CA ASP A 122 -5.22 -8.71 38.08
C ASP A 122 -4.45 -8.56 39.41
N LEU A 123 -3.36 -7.77 39.43
CA LEU A 123 -2.65 -7.42 40.67
C LEU A 123 -3.55 -6.70 41.66
N VAL A 124 -4.27 -5.67 41.21
CA VAL A 124 -5.19 -4.90 42.06
C VAL A 124 -6.26 -5.81 42.66
N ALA A 125 -6.82 -6.74 41.88
CA ALA A 125 -7.81 -7.70 42.35
C ALA A 125 -7.24 -8.62 43.45
N ARG A 126 -6.00 -9.11 43.28
CA ARG A 126 -5.32 -9.93 44.31
C ARG A 126 -5.10 -9.16 45.61
N LEU A 127 -4.71 -7.89 45.53
CA LEU A 127 -4.50 -7.04 46.71
C LEU A 127 -5.82 -6.69 47.40
N LEU A 128 -6.86 -6.32 46.65
CA LEU A 128 -8.18 -6.04 47.19
C LEU A 128 -8.82 -7.27 47.85
N ALA A 129 -8.57 -8.48 47.33
CA ALA A 129 -9.09 -9.71 47.90
C ALA A 129 -8.60 -9.98 49.34
N VAL A 130 -7.45 -9.43 49.73
CA VAL A 130 -6.87 -9.59 51.08
C VAL A 130 -7.00 -8.34 51.95
N THR A 131 -7.60 -7.26 51.42
CA THR A 131 -7.70 -5.97 52.12
C THR A 131 -9.08 -5.82 52.79
N PRO A 132 -9.15 -5.50 54.10
CA PRO A 132 -10.41 -5.15 54.76
C PRO A 132 -11.08 -3.95 54.08
N GLY A 133 -12.41 -3.93 53.97
CA GLY A 133 -13.12 -2.82 53.31
C GLY A 133 -12.93 -2.77 51.78
N ARG A 134 -12.68 -3.92 51.13
CA ARG A 134 -12.44 -4.06 49.67
C ARG A 134 -13.36 -3.23 48.76
N THR A 135 -14.63 -3.04 49.13
CA THR A 135 -15.58 -2.24 48.34
C THR A 135 -15.19 -0.77 48.32
N LEU A 136 -14.84 -0.19 49.48
CA LEU A 136 -14.35 1.18 49.57
C LEU A 136 -13.00 1.34 48.85
N GLY A 137 -12.11 0.35 49.00
CA GLY A 137 -10.83 0.33 48.27
C GLY A 137 -11.03 0.30 46.75
N ALA A 138 -11.94 -0.55 46.25
CA ALA A 138 -12.26 -0.62 44.82
C ALA A 138 -12.86 0.69 44.29
N LEU A 139 -13.77 1.32 45.06
CA LEU A 139 -14.33 2.63 44.70
C LEU A 139 -13.27 3.73 44.69
N ALA A 140 -12.38 3.75 45.68
CA ALA A 140 -11.27 4.70 45.74
C ALA A 140 -10.30 4.54 44.56
N ILE A 141 -9.97 3.30 44.19
CA ILE A 141 -9.15 3.02 42.99
C ILE A 141 -9.88 3.45 41.72
N GLY A 142 -11.17 3.14 41.59
CA GLY A 142 -11.98 3.58 40.46
C GLY A 142 -12.00 5.10 40.31
N ALA A 143 -12.24 5.83 41.40
CA ALA A 143 -12.17 7.29 41.44
C ALA A 143 -10.76 7.81 41.09
N GLY A 144 -9.71 7.16 41.60
CA GLY A 144 -8.32 7.49 41.28
C GLY A 144 -7.97 7.27 39.80
N ILE A 145 -8.48 6.20 39.19
CA ILE A 145 -8.34 5.95 37.74
C ILE A 145 -9.03 7.06 36.95
N VAL A 146 -10.27 7.42 37.31
CA VAL A 146 -11.00 8.52 36.64
C VAL A 146 -10.22 9.83 36.78
N ALA A 147 -9.78 10.19 37.99
CA ALA A 147 -9.01 11.40 38.23
C ALA A 147 -7.69 11.41 37.43
N TRP A 148 -6.97 10.28 37.40
CA TRP A 148 -5.72 10.13 36.64
C TRP A 148 -5.96 10.30 35.15
N VAL A 149 -6.95 9.60 34.59
CA VAL A 149 -7.35 9.69 33.18
C VAL A 149 -7.73 11.12 32.84
N MET A 150 -8.60 11.76 33.62
CA MET A 150 -9.00 13.16 33.39
C MET A 150 -7.83 14.13 33.47
N SER A 151 -6.86 13.89 34.36
CA SER A 151 -5.64 14.73 34.47
C SER A 151 -4.61 14.46 33.36
N SER A 152 -4.73 13.34 32.64
CA SER A 152 -3.76 12.89 31.62
C SER A 152 -4.29 13.01 30.19
N ILE A 153 -5.59 13.21 30.01
CA ILE A 153 -6.20 13.43 28.69
C ILE A 153 -5.71 14.78 28.15
N GLY A 154 -5.12 14.74 26.95
CA GLY A 154 -4.70 15.93 26.20
C GLY A 154 -5.74 16.34 25.16
N PHE A 155 -5.41 16.19 23.89
CA PHE A 155 -6.19 16.65 22.74
C PHE A 155 -7.47 15.85 22.44
N ILE A 156 -7.76 14.77 23.17
CA ILE A 156 -8.87 13.86 22.83
C ILE A 156 -10.25 14.56 22.85
N PRO A 157 -10.63 15.40 23.83
CA PRO A 157 -11.94 16.02 23.86
C PRO A 157 -12.16 17.00 22.69
N SER A 158 -11.12 17.77 22.34
CA SER A 158 -11.18 18.65 21.18
C SER A 158 -11.20 17.84 19.87
N TRP A 159 -10.45 16.74 19.79
CA TRP A 159 -10.50 15.82 18.65
C TRP A 159 -11.88 15.18 18.48
N ILE A 160 -12.53 14.71 19.55
CA ILE A 160 -13.91 14.19 19.48
C ILE A 160 -14.85 15.28 18.98
N THR A 161 -14.81 16.48 19.59
CA THR A 161 -15.67 17.58 19.16
C THR A 161 -15.45 17.90 17.68
N TRP A 162 -14.19 18.02 17.24
CA TRP A 162 -13.82 18.30 15.86
C TRP A 162 -14.36 17.27 14.88
N ASN A 163 -14.27 15.97 15.18
CA ASN A 163 -14.67 14.91 14.25
C ASN A 163 -16.18 14.63 14.27
N TYR A 164 -16.88 14.93 15.37
CA TYR A 164 -18.29 14.56 15.55
C TYR A 164 -19.28 15.73 15.55
N GLU A 165 -18.83 16.99 15.49
CA GLU A 165 -19.73 18.16 15.47
C GLU A 165 -20.46 18.39 14.12
N GLY A 166 -20.05 17.70 13.06
CA GLY A 166 -20.60 17.82 11.70
C GLY A 166 -19.86 18.86 10.83
N LEU A 167 -19.99 18.71 9.51
CA LEU A 167 -19.39 19.63 8.52
C LEU A 167 -20.08 21.01 8.58
N GLU A 168 -21.38 21.01 8.86
CA GLU A 168 -22.27 22.17 8.91
C GLU A 168 -21.91 23.15 10.02
N ARG A 169 -21.25 22.66 11.08
CA ARG A 169 -20.78 23.49 12.19
C ARG A 169 -19.41 24.11 11.94
N LYS A 170 -18.72 23.70 10.88
CA LYS A 170 -17.40 24.26 10.56
C LYS A 170 -17.54 25.70 10.07
N PRO A 171 -16.69 26.64 10.53
CA PRO A 171 -16.71 28.02 10.03
C PRO A 171 -16.53 28.13 8.52
N SER A 172 -15.89 27.12 7.91
CA SER A 172 -15.60 27.01 6.48
C SER A 172 -16.71 26.33 5.68
N TYR A 173 -17.87 26.00 6.29
CA TYR A 173 -18.94 25.25 5.64
C TYR A 173 -19.47 25.95 4.38
N SER A 174 -19.64 27.27 4.41
CA SER A 174 -20.10 28.04 3.24
C SER A 174 -19.13 27.93 2.05
N LEU A 175 -17.82 27.99 2.32
CA LEU A 175 -16.78 27.76 1.33
C LEU A 175 -16.85 26.33 0.77
N LEU A 176 -17.03 25.32 1.63
CA LEU A 176 -17.20 23.93 1.19
C LEU A 176 -18.42 23.82 0.26
N THR A 177 -19.58 24.33 0.67
CA THR A 177 -20.81 24.28 -0.16
C THR A 177 -20.66 25.00 -1.50
N GLY A 178 -19.89 26.09 -1.55
CA GLY A 178 -19.57 26.79 -2.80
C GLY A 178 -18.74 25.91 -3.75
N ILE A 179 -17.72 25.23 -3.22
CA ILE A 179 -16.89 24.29 -4.00
C ILE A 179 -17.74 23.10 -4.46
N LEU A 180 -18.52 22.49 -3.56
CA LEU A 180 -19.40 21.36 -3.89
C LEU A 180 -20.42 21.72 -4.96
N GLY A 181 -20.99 22.93 -4.91
CA GLY A 181 -21.89 23.44 -5.95
C GLY A 181 -21.21 23.59 -7.31
N ALA A 182 -19.93 24.01 -7.34
CA ALA A 182 -19.17 24.14 -8.59
C ALA A 182 -18.81 22.79 -9.23
N VAL A 183 -18.77 21.70 -8.46
CA VAL A 183 -18.43 20.35 -8.95
C VAL A 183 -19.61 19.37 -8.87
N HIS A 184 -20.82 19.86 -8.63
CA HIS A 184 -22.02 19.04 -8.54
C HIS A 184 -22.27 18.28 -9.86
N GLY A 185 -22.69 17.01 -9.76
CA GLY A 185 -22.95 16.17 -10.91
C GLY A 185 -23.59 14.83 -10.56
N LYS A 186 -23.40 13.86 -11.43
CA LYS A 186 -23.91 12.48 -11.33
C LYS A 186 -22.76 11.49 -11.50
N ILE A 187 -23.03 10.22 -11.22
CA ILE A 187 -22.06 9.12 -11.36
C ILE A 187 -21.54 8.92 -12.80
N THR A 188 -22.33 9.31 -13.80
CA THR A 188 -21.97 9.26 -15.23
C THR A 188 -21.07 10.41 -15.65
N ASP A 189 -21.02 11.50 -14.87
CA ASP A 189 -20.20 12.65 -15.23
C ASP A 189 -18.72 12.33 -14.98
N PRO A 190 -17.80 12.93 -15.76
CA PRO A 190 -16.36 12.76 -15.55
C PRO A 190 -15.95 13.03 -14.11
N ARG A 191 -14.90 12.37 -13.64
CA ARG A 191 -14.38 12.50 -12.27
C ARG A 191 -13.91 13.92 -11.97
N VAL A 192 -13.88 14.23 -10.67
CA VAL A 192 -13.22 15.40 -10.10
C VAL A 192 -11.95 14.94 -9.39
N ALA A 193 -10.82 15.56 -9.72
CA ALA A 193 -9.59 15.44 -8.94
C ALA A 193 -9.48 16.60 -7.95
N TYR A 194 -8.68 16.41 -6.90
CA TYR A 194 -8.37 17.47 -5.95
C TYR A 194 -6.92 17.38 -5.51
N GLU A 195 -6.28 18.54 -5.34
CA GLU A 195 -4.96 18.65 -4.73
C GLU A 195 -5.01 18.14 -3.29
N ASN A 196 -4.15 17.20 -2.90
CA ASN A 196 -3.97 16.84 -1.50
C ASN A 196 -3.34 18.00 -0.71
N SER A 197 -4.02 18.43 0.36
CA SER A 197 -3.55 19.54 1.20
C SER A 197 -4.05 19.44 2.64
N PRO A 198 -3.20 19.71 3.65
CA PRO A 198 -3.64 19.82 5.03
C PRO A 198 -4.62 20.99 5.25
N LEU A 199 -4.69 21.95 4.32
CA LEU A 199 -5.64 23.06 4.39
C LEU A 199 -7.11 22.61 4.34
N HIS A 200 -7.38 21.42 3.83
CA HIS A 200 -8.72 20.82 3.82
C HIS A 200 -9.22 20.46 5.22
N ASP A 201 -8.33 20.29 6.21
CA ASP A 201 -8.73 19.97 7.59
C ASP A 201 -9.70 21.00 8.16
N ARG A 202 -9.67 22.26 7.67
CA ARG A 202 -10.66 23.30 8.00
C ARG A 202 -12.12 22.86 7.83
N PHE A 203 -12.38 21.89 6.97
CA PHE A 203 -13.70 21.32 6.70
C PHE A 203 -14.06 20.19 7.66
N GLY A 204 -13.21 19.85 8.63
CA GLY A 204 -13.36 18.74 9.58
C GLY A 204 -12.51 17.52 9.25
N SER A 205 -12.01 17.42 8.01
CA SER A 205 -11.10 16.34 7.58
C SER A 205 -10.28 16.81 6.39
N MET A 206 -8.98 16.49 6.39
CA MET A 206 -8.13 16.71 5.21
C MET A 206 -8.57 15.90 3.98
N ARG A 207 -9.44 14.90 4.16
CA ARG A 207 -9.91 13.94 3.15
C ARG A 207 -11.32 14.21 2.66
N VAL A 208 -11.89 15.39 2.95
CA VAL A 208 -13.31 15.70 2.66
C VAL A 208 -13.73 15.47 1.20
N PHE A 209 -12.82 15.63 0.24
CA PHE A 209 -13.11 15.46 -1.19
C PHE A 209 -13.08 13.99 -1.66
N GLU A 210 -12.74 13.04 -0.79
CA GLU A 210 -12.97 11.61 -1.05
C GLU A 210 -14.47 11.28 -1.03
N ASP A 211 -15.26 12.09 -0.32
CA ASP A 211 -16.71 11.94 -0.18
C ASP A 211 -17.49 12.70 -1.26
N LEU A 212 -16.85 13.23 -2.31
CA LEU A 212 -17.53 13.89 -3.44
C LEU A 212 -18.68 13.07 -4.06
N PRO A 213 -18.59 11.71 -4.18
CA PRO A 213 -19.73 10.93 -4.65
C PRO A 213 -20.99 11.09 -3.78
N LEU A 214 -20.81 11.29 -2.47
CA LEU A 214 -21.89 11.51 -1.52
C LEU A 214 -22.30 13.00 -1.46
N LEU A 215 -21.33 13.91 -1.41
CA LEU A 215 -21.54 15.33 -1.15
C LEU A 215 -21.94 16.15 -2.38
N ALA A 216 -21.46 15.75 -3.57
CA ALA A 216 -21.68 16.44 -4.84
C ALA A 216 -22.33 15.54 -5.91
N GLY A 217 -22.58 14.26 -5.60
CA GLY A 217 -23.13 13.28 -6.55
C GLY A 217 -22.15 12.82 -7.64
N ARG A 218 -20.90 13.29 -7.60
CA ARG A 218 -19.94 13.16 -8.69
C ARG A 218 -18.70 12.34 -8.28
N PRO A 219 -18.19 11.44 -9.14
CA PRO A 219 -17.06 10.59 -8.79
C PRO A 219 -15.75 11.35 -8.55
N THR A 220 -14.87 10.76 -7.74
CA THR A 220 -13.50 11.26 -7.47
C THR A 220 -12.46 10.16 -7.74
N LEU A 221 -11.17 10.50 -7.65
CA LEU A 221 -10.06 9.55 -7.84
C LEU A 221 -9.70 8.80 -6.56
N GLU A 222 -9.35 9.54 -5.51
CA GLU A 222 -8.79 8.99 -4.28
C GLU A 222 -9.89 8.54 -3.31
N GLY A 223 -9.60 7.52 -2.50
CA GLY A 223 -10.51 7.04 -1.46
C GLY A 223 -9.82 6.36 -0.29
N VAL A 224 -10.54 6.24 0.83
CA VAL A 224 -10.01 5.84 2.14
C VAL A 224 -9.42 4.43 2.18
N LEU A 225 -9.98 3.51 1.40
CA LEU A 225 -9.64 2.08 1.42
C LEU A 225 -8.58 1.71 0.38
N LEU A 226 -7.42 2.37 0.44
CA LEU A 226 -6.28 2.19 -0.49
C LEU A 226 -5.70 0.77 -0.58
N GLN A 227 -6.07 -0.12 0.36
CA GLN A 227 -5.76 -1.55 0.32
C GLN A 227 -6.60 -2.35 -0.67
N THR A 228 -7.82 -1.88 -0.95
CA THR A 228 -8.86 -2.68 -1.62
C THR A 228 -8.95 -2.40 -3.11
N ALA A 229 -8.67 -1.16 -3.53
CA ALA A 229 -8.69 -0.80 -4.93
C ALA A 229 -7.35 -1.10 -5.61
N VAL A 230 -7.42 -1.86 -6.69
CA VAL A 230 -6.25 -2.24 -7.48
C VAL A 230 -5.59 -1.03 -8.16
N THR A 231 -6.39 0.01 -8.41
CA THR A 231 -5.96 1.30 -8.97
C THR A 231 -5.31 2.23 -7.96
N SER A 232 -5.20 1.88 -6.67
CA SER A 232 -4.62 2.79 -5.68
C SER A 232 -3.17 3.20 -6.01
N PRO A 233 -2.23 2.31 -6.35
CA PRO A 233 -0.86 2.73 -6.70
C PRO A 233 -0.77 3.80 -7.80
N PRO A 234 -1.40 3.66 -8.98
CA PRO A 234 -1.36 4.71 -10.00
C PRO A 234 -2.09 5.99 -9.57
N ILE A 235 -3.18 5.91 -8.78
CA ILE A 235 -3.86 7.10 -8.25
C ILE A 235 -2.96 7.89 -7.31
N TYR A 236 -2.27 7.22 -6.38
CA TYR A 236 -1.35 7.90 -5.45
C TYR A 236 -0.07 8.42 -6.13
N TRP A 237 0.38 7.74 -7.20
CA TRP A 237 1.41 8.28 -8.08
C TRP A 237 0.94 9.58 -8.75
N LEU A 238 -0.28 9.61 -9.28
CA LEU A 238 -0.87 10.80 -9.91
C LEU A 238 -1.09 11.92 -8.90
N GLN A 239 -1.58 11.59 -7.70
CA GLN A 239 -1.83 12.54 -6.62
C GLN A 239 -0.56 13.33 -6.24
N SER A 240 0.61 12.67 -6.33
CA SER A 240 1.91 13.32 -6.11
C SER A 240 2.32 14.29 -7.21
N GLN A 241 1.82 14.12 -8.45
CA GLN A 241 2.04 15.09 -9.53
C GLN A 241 1.12 16.31 -9.45
N ILE A 242 -0.10 16.13 -8.94
CA ILE A 242 -1.13 17.19 -8.93
C ILE A 242 -1.17 17.97 -7.60
N SER A 243 -0.29 17.65 -6.66
CA SER A 243 -0.28 18.25 -5.32
C SER A 243 1.10 18.76 -4.92
N LYS A 244 1.16 19.92 -4.27
CA LYS A 244 2.40 20.41 -3.65
C LYS A 244 2.91 19.45 -2.57
N GLN A 245 1.99 18.86 -1.81
CA GLN A 245 2.27 17.84 -0.80
C GLN A 245 1.59 16.54 -1.25
N GLY A 246 2.26 15.76 -2.09
CA GLY A 246 1.75 14.47 -2.55
C GLY A 246 1.49 13.47 -1.41
N SER A 247 0.48 12.61 -1.56
CA SER A 247 0.15 11.54 -0.62
C SER A 247 0.91 10.25 -0.96
N GLY A 248 2.23 10.25 -0.80
CA GLY A 248 3.07 9.07 -1.06
C GLY A 248 2.92 7.96 0.01
N VAL A 249 1.73 7.38 0.15
CA VAL A 249 1.37 6.56 1.33
C VAL A 249 1.55 5.05 1.16
N ILE A 250 1.64 4.53 -0.07
CA ILE A 250 1.78 3.08 -0.32
C ILE A 250 3.27 2.70 -0.36
N PRO A 251 3.77 1.84 0.54
CA PRO A 251 5.16 1.39 0.52
C PRO A 251 5.52 0.61 -0.75
N GLY A 252 6.77 0.74 -1.20
CA GLY A 252 7.30 -0.04 -2.32
C GLY A 252 7.01 0.52 -3.72
N TYR A 253 6.43 1.71 -3.80
CA TYR A 253 6.32 2.55 -5.00
C TYR A 253 7.08 3.85 -4.78
N SER A 254 7.57 4.47 -5.85
CA SER A 254 8.01 5.87 -5.77
C SER A 254 6.98 6.81 -6.34
N TYR A 255 7.09 8.03 -5.86
CA TYR A 255 6.18 9.11 -6.13
C TYR A 255 6.96 10.25 -6.78
N PRO A 256 6.52 10.74 -7.94
CA PRO A 256 7.16 11.86 -8.60
C PRO A 256 6.95 13.15 -7.81
N ASN A 257 7.71 14.18 -8.15
CA ASN A 257 7.41 15.53 -7.70
C ASN A 257 6.19 16.09 -8.47
N MET A 258 5.64 17.18 -7.95
CA MET A 258 4.57 17.93 -8.59
C MET A 258 4.94 18.35 -10.02
N ASP A 259 4.11 17.98 -10.99
CA ASP A 259 4.23 18.30 -12.40
C ASP A 259 2.86 18.17 -13.09
N LEU A 260 2.11 19.28 -13.14
CA LEU A 260 0.75 19.26 -13.68
C LEU A 260 0.70 19.04 -15.19
N ALA A 261 1.71 19.51 -15.92
CA ALA A 261 1.75 19.35 -17.37
C ALA A 261 1.80 17.86 -17.76
N HIS A 262 2.64 17.08 -17.07
CA HIS A 262 2.68 15.63 -17.27
C HIS A 262 1.44 14.92 -16.66
N ALA A 263 0.81 15.49 -15.63
CA ALA A 263 -0.38 14.92 -15.01
C ALA A 263 -1.64 15.02 -15.89
N THR A 264 -1.79 16.06 -16.72
CA THR A 264 -3.00 16.31 -17.52
C THR A 264 -3.43 15.11 -18.37
N ALA A 265 -2.50 14.44 -19.08
CA ALA A 265 -2.82 13.26 -19.88
C ALA A 265 -3.32 12.08 -19.04
N ARG A 266 -2.86 11.96 -17.79
CA ARG A 266 -3.25 10.91 -16.86
C ARG A 266 -4.58 11.20 -16.18
N LEU A 267 -4.85 12.47 -15.88
CA LEU A 267 -6.17 12.94 -15.46
C LEU A 267 -7.22 12.59 -16.53
N ALA A 268 -6.94 12.90 -17.80
CA ALA A 268 -7.80 12.51 -18.92
C ALA A 268 -7.94 10.98 -19.04
N LEU A 269 -6.87 10.21 -18.84
CA LEU A 269 -6.95 8.74 -18.78
C LEU A 269 -7.92 8.26 -17.69
N PHE A 270 -8.00 8.93 -16.54
CA PHE A 270 -8.98 8.60 -15.50
C PHE A 270 -10.34 9.29 -15.71
N ASN A 271 -10.63 9.81 -16.90
CA ASN A 271 -11.85 10.56 -17.21
C ASN A 271 -12.09 11.68 -16.18
N VAL A 272 -11.06 12.45 -15.83
CA VAL A 272 -11.18 13.64 -14.98
C VAL A 272 -11.40 14.85 -15.87
N SER A 273 -12.44 15.64 -15.58
CA SER A 273 -12.65 16.92 -16.25
C SER A 273 -12.45 18.13 -15.34
N ASP A 274 -12.50 17.95 -14.01
CA ASP A 274 -12.37 19.08 -13.09
C ASP A 274 -11.34 18.82 -12.00
N MET A 275 -10.63 19.88 -11.59
CA MET A 275 -9.61 19.83 -10.56
C MET A 275 -9.81 20.93 -9.51
N ILE A 276 -9.94 20.53 -8.25
CA ILE A 276 -9.97 21.43 -7.09
C ILE A 276 -8.52 21.73 -6.66
N ALA A 277 -8.15 23.00 -6.67
CA ALA A 277 -6.82 23.49 -6.30
C ALA A 277 -6.89 24.46 -5.12
N VAL A 278 -5.85 24.48 -4.27
CA VAL A 278 -5.80 25.29 -3.06
C VAL A 278 -4.47 26.01 -2.83
N THR A 279 -3.34 25.45 -3.25
CA THR A 279 -2.05 26.13 -3.10
C THR A 279 -1.76 27.08 -4.26
N PRO A 280 -1.00 28.17 -4.03
CA PRO A 280 -0.58 29.06 -5.10
C PRO A 280 0.21 28.36 -6.21
N GLU A 281 0.99 27.34 -5.87
CA GLU A 281 1.81 26.58 -6.82
C GLU A 281 0.96 25.78 -7.81
N VAL A 282 -0.01 25.01 -7.31
CA VAL A 282 -0.94 24.23 -8.15
C VAL A 282 -1.86 25.17 -8.92
N THR A 283 -2.44 26.16 -8.25
CA THR A 283 -3.34 27.14 -8.87
C THR A 283 -2.63 27.93 -9.98
N GLY A 284 -1.37 28.31 -9.77
CA GLY A 284 -0.56 29.04 -10.75
C GLY A 284 -0.24 28.22 -11.99
N GLN A 285 0.13 26.95 -11.83
CA GLN A 285 0.40 26.06 -12.98
C GLN A 285 -0.88 25.78 -13.78
N LEU A 286 -2.02 25.49 -13.12
CA LEU A 286 -3.30 25.30 -13.79
C LEU A 286 -3.78 26.57 -14.52
N ALA A 287 -3.55 27.75 -13.95
CA ALA A 287 -3.91 29.01 -14.60
C ALA A 287 -3.03 29.34 -15.82
N ALA A 288 -1.79 28.85 -15.84
CA ALA A 288 -0.86 29.04 -16.94
C ALA A 288 -1.04 28.01 -18.07
N ASP A 289 -1.63 26.85 -17.79
CA ASP A 289 -1.87 25.80 -18.78
C ASP A 289 -3.12 26.12 -19.63
N PRO A 290 -2.99 26.31 -20.96
CA PRO A 290 -4.11 26.67 -21.82
C PRO A 290 -5.20 25.60 -21.91
N HIS A 291 -4.90 24.34 -21.55
CA HIS A 291 -5.90 23.27 -21.52
C HIS A 291 -6.90 23.43 -20.37
N TRP A 292 -6.54 24.16 -19.33
CA TRP A 292 -7.39 24.35 -18.16
C TRP A 292 -8.10 25.70 -18.18
N GLN A 293 -9.31 25.75 -17.63
CA GLN A 293 -10.12 26.95 -17.48
C GLN A 293 -10.65 27.04 -16.06
N ARG A 294 -10.39 28.16 -15.38
CA ARG A 294 -10.97 28.38 -14.05
C ARG A 294 -12.48 28.61 -14.15
N ILE A 295 -13.28 27.80 -13.45
CA ILE A 295 -14.74 27.88 -13.41
C ILE A 295 -15.28 28.34 -12.04
N PHE A 296 -14.46 28.24 -10.99
CA PHE A 296 -14.81 28.70 -9.64
C PHE A 296 -13.59 29.30 -8.96
N GLN A 297 -13.82 30.32 -8.12
CA GLN A 297 -12.79 30.93 -7.29
C GLN A 297 -13.39 31.48 -5.99
N GLN A 298 -12.87 31.01 -4.87
CA GLN A 298 -13.11 31.59 -3.54
C GLN A 298 -11.89 31.31 -2.68
N ALA A 299 -11.10 32.35 -2.37
CA ALA A 299 -9.79 32.18 -1.77
C ALA A 299 -9.83 31.31 -0.48
N PRO A 300 -8.90 30.35 -0.32
CA PRO A 300 -7.77 30.02 -1.21
C PRO A 300 -8.09 29.02 -2.35
N TYR A 301 -9.36 28.63 -2.54
CA TYR A 301 -9.74 27.57 -3.46
C TYR A 301 -10.07 28.08 -4.86
N SER A 302 -9.76 27.27 -5.87
CA SER A 302 -10.22 27.42 -7.25
C SER A 302 -10.60 26.05 -7.82
N VAL A 303 -11.56 26.03 -8.74
CA VAL A 303 -11.86 24.82 -9.55
C VAL A 303 -11.52 25.13 -11.00
N PHE A 304 -10.79 24.21 -11.62
CA PHE A 304 -10.41 24.28 -13.02
C PHE A 304 -11.05 23.15 -13.81
N HIS A 305 -11.57 23.49 -14.98
CA HIS A 305 -12.14 22.57 -15.96
C HIS A 305 -11.16 22.31 -17.09
N LEU A 306 -10.98 21.05 -17.47
CA LEU A 306 -10.17 20.62 -18.61
C LEU A 306 -10.97 20.82 -19.90
N LYS A 307 -10.51 21.74 -20.75
CA LYS A 307 -11.11 22.02 -22.05
C LYS A 307 -11.03 20.77 -22.94
N ASN A 308 -12.10 20.51 -23.68
CA ASN A 308 -12.21 19.36 -24.58
C ASN A 308 -11.98 18.01 -23.88
N ALA A 309 -12.33 17.89 -22.59
CA ALA A 309 -12.31 16.61 -21.90
C ALA A 309 -13.23 15.60 -22.62
N ASP A 310 -12.68 14.44 -22.95
CA ASP A 310 -13.41 13.30 -23.49
C ASP A 310 -14.17 12.63 -22.35
N GLY A 311 -15.46 12.93 -22.23
CA GLY A 311 -16.28 12.62 -21.06
C GLY A 311 -16.72 11.16 -20.92
N HIS A 312 -15.93 10.21 -21.43
CA HIS A 312 -16.29 8.81 -21.57
C HIS A 312 -15.43 7.89 -20.69
N TYR A 313 -16.08 6.95 -20.01
CA TYR A 313 -15.45 5.87 -19.26
C TYR A 313 -15.06 4.71 -20.17
N VAL A 314 -15.83 4.42 -21.22
CA VAL A 314 -15.59 3.34 -22.17
C VAL A 314 -15.00 3.92 -23.44
N ARG A 315 -13.84 3.41 -23.85
CA ARG A 315 -13.13 3.88 -25.04
C ARG A 315 -12.39 2.76 -25.76
N VAL A 316 -12.27 2.91 -27.07
CA VAL A 316 -11.36 2.08 -27.87
C VAL A 316 -9.95 2.64 -27.75
N PRO A 317 -8.96 1.86 -27.31
CA PRO A 317 -7.59 2.34 -27.22
C PRO A 317 -7.01 2.58 -28.62
N ARG A 318 -6.09 3.54 -28.74
CA ARG A 318 -5.46 3.89 -30.03
C ARG A 318 -4.64 2.75 -30.63
N TYR A 319 -3.99 1.97 -29.78
CA TYR A 319 -3.22 0.80 -30.17
C TYR A 319 -3.78 -0.48 -29.56
N ARG A 320 -3.56 -1.58 -30.27
CA ARG A 320 -3.95 -2.92 -29.84
C ARG A 320 -3.30 -3.28 -28.50
N PRO A 321 -4.05 -3.87 -27.54
CA PRO A 321 -3.50 -4.31 -26.27
C PRO A 321 -2.39 -5.36 -26.43
N VAL A 322 -1.40 -5.31 -25.55
CA VAL A 322 -0.21 -6.18 -25.57
C VAL A 322 -0.18 -7.07 -24.34
N ILE A 323 0.11 -8.37 -24.53
CA ILE A 323 0.43 -9.26 -23.42
C ILE A 323 1.83 -8.95 -22.88
N LEU A 324 1.93 -8.72 -21.58
CA LEU A 324 3.19 -8.55 -20.87
C LEU A 324 3.56 -9.82 -20.11
N GLU A 325 4.71 -10.38 -20.44
CA GLU A 325 5.32 -11.50 -19.72
C GLU A 325 5.93 -11.01 -18.40
N THR A 326 5.14 -11.04 -17.33
CA THR A 326 5.56 -10.55 -16.01
C THR A 326 4.98 -11.36 -14.85
N THR A 327 5.77 -11.46 -13.78
CA THR A 327 5.35 -11.95 -12.46
C THR A 327 5.06 -10.81 -11.47
N ARG A 328 5.35 -9.55 -11.84
CA ARG A 328 5.23 -8.34 -10.99
C ARG A 328 4.31 -7.29 -11.63
N TRP A 329 3.18 -7.74 -12.17
CA TRP A 329 2.27 -6.93 -12.97
C TRP A 329 1.87 -5.59 -12.31
N LYS A 330 1.67 -5.53 -10.98
CA LYS A 330 1.31 -4.27 -10.28
C LYS A 330 2.37 -3.19 -10.48
N ARG A 331 3.65 -3.55 -10.35
CA ARG A 331 4.75 -2.62 -10.58
C ARG A 331 4.86 -2.24 -12.04
N ASP A 332 4.66 -3.20 -12.94
CA ASP A 332 4.77 -2.94 -14.37
C ASP A 332 3.66 -2.05 -14.90
N PHE A 333 2.46 -2.18 -14.35
CA PHE A 333 1.33 -1.30 -14.66
C PHE A 333 1.60 0.12 -14.17
N VAL A 334 2.22 0.29 -12.99
CA VAL A 334 2.66 1.62 -12.51
C VAL A 334 3.79 2.18 -13.36
N ARG A 335 4.77 1.36 -13.79
CA ARG A 335 5.85 1.80 -14.70
C ARG A 335 5.32 2.25 -16.06
N TRP A 336 4.38 1.48 -16.61
CA TRP A 336 3.62 1.86 -17.80
C TRP A 336 2.92 3.21 -17.59
N PHE A 337 2.22 3.36 -16.46
CA PHE A 337 1.49 4.58 -16.12
C PHE A 337 2.41 5.80 -15.94
N ALA A 338 3.61 5.59 -15.39
CA ALA A 338 4.62 6.63 -15.21
C ALA A 338 5.30 7.06 -16.52
N THR A 339 5.05 6.38 -17.65
CA THR A 339 5.75 6.62 -18.92
C THR A 339 4.79 7.15 -19.99
N ASP A 340 4.90 8.43 -20.34
CA ASP A 340 3.99 9.11 -21.28
C ASP A 340 3.83 8.40 -22.61
N SER A 341 4.95 7.95 -23.18
CA SER A 341 4.95 7.28 -24.48
C SER A 341 4.27 5.92 -24.48
N MET A 342 3.97 5.34 -23.31
CA MET A 342 3.34 4.03 -23.17
C MET A 342 1.83 4.11 -22.94
N LEU A 343 1.29 5.25 -22.46
CA LEU A 343 -0.12 5.41 -22.05
C LEU A 343 -1.15 5.02 -23.12
N GLU A 344 -0.81 5.12 -24.40
CA GLU A 344 -1.71 4.79 -25.52
C GLU A 344 -1.77 3.28 -25.86
N VAL A 345 -0.88 2.46 -25.29
CA VAL A 345 -0.78 1.01 -25.57
C VAL A 345 -1.15 0.24 -24.32
N PRO A 346 -2.40 -0.25 -24.18
CA PRO A 346 -2.81 -0.98 -22.98
C PRO A 346 -2.04 -2.29 -22.84
N ILE A 347 -1.68 -2.66 -21.61
CA ILE A 347 -1.00 -3.93 -21.33
C ILE A 347 -1.84 -4.82 -20.42
N VAL A 348 -1.76 -6.13 -20.66
CA VAL A 348 -2.42 -7.18 -19.87
C VAL A 348 -1.38 -8.19 -19.43
N ALA A 349 -1.42 -8.65 -18.17
CA ALA A 349 -0.45 -9.64 -17.70
C ALA A 349 -0.72 -11.01 -18.34
N ALA A 350 0.32 -11.69 -18.84
CA ALA A 350 0.21 -13.01 -19.47
C ALA A 350 -0.52 -14.03 -18.57
N ALA A 351 -0.23 -14.01 -17.26
CA ALA A 351 -0.83 -14.90 -16.27
C ALA A 351 -2.34 -14.67 -16.04
N SER A 352 -2.89 -13.51 -16.44
CA SER A 352 -4.33 -13.24 -16.32
C SER A 352 -5.13 -13.58 -17.58
N VAL A 353 -4.48 -13.96 -18.68
CA VAL A 353 -5.13 -14.33 -19.94
C VAL A 353 -5.19 -15.85 -20.05
N ALA A 354 -6.40 -16.40 -20.22
CA ALA A 354 -6.54 -17.84 -20.41
C ALA A 354 -6.02 -18.26 -21.80
N PRO A 355 -5.53 -19.50 -21.96
CA PRO A 355 -5.01 -19.98 -23.25
C PRO A 355 -5.97 -19.74 -24.43
N ASP A 356 -7.25 -20.02 -24.23
CA ASP A 356 -8.29 -19.91 -25.27
C ASP A 356 -8.63 -18.46 -25.68
N ASP A 357 -8.09 -17.44 -24.99
CA ASP A 357 -8.32 -16.03 -25.34
C ASP A 357 -7.09 -15.37 -25.98
N ARG A 358 -5.98 -16.10 -26.12
CA ARG A 358 -4.73 -15.53 -26.63
C ARG A 358 -4.87 -14.96 -28.04
N ASP A 359 -5.82 -15.46 -28.83
CA ASP A 359 -6.11 -14.97 -30.17
C ASP A 359 -6.57 -13.49 -30.19
N HIS A 360 -7.16 -12.99 -29.08
CA HIS A 360 -7.49 -11.57 -28.96
C HIS A 360 -6.25 -10.67 -28.76
N PHE A 361 -5.11 -11.27 -28.39
CA PHE A 361 -3.87 -10.58 -28.05
C PHE A 361 -2.68 -11.09 -28.90
N PRO A 362 -2.61 -10.71 -30.18
CA PRO A 362 -1.53 -11.16 -31.08
C PRO A 362 -0.15 -10.56 -30.76
N LEU A 363 -0.07 -9.55 -29.89
CA LEU A 363 1.16 -8.85 -29.54
C LEU A 363 1.63 -9.21 -28.13
N THR A 364 2.93 -9.46 -27.99
CA THR A 364 3.57 -9.79 -26.70
C THR A 364 4.83 -8.95 -26.48
N SER A 365 5.11 -8.60 -25.23
CA SER A 365 6.37 -7.98 -24.80
C SER A 365 6.83 -8.55 -23.46
N SER A 366 8.13 -8.46 -23.19
CA SER A 366 8.74 -8.74 -21.88
C SER A 366 9.07 -7.47 -21.09
N SER A 367 8.78 -6.29 -21.65
CA SER A 367 9.10 -4.99 -21.05
C SER A 367 7.90 -4.05 -21.10
N ALA A 368 7.55 -3.47 -19.95
CA ALA A 368 6.51 -2.44 -19.86
C ALA A 368 6.92 -1.08 -20.49
N LEU A 369 8.17 -0.95 -20.92
CA LEU A 369 8.74 0.27 -21.49
C LEU A 369 9.12 0.12 -22.97
N ASP A 370 8.90 -1.06 -23.55
CA ASP A 370 9.18 -1.37 -24.95
C ASP A 370 8.01 -2.20 -25.50
N LEU A 371 7.01 -1.51 -26.03
CA LEU A 371 5.75 -2.11 -26.45
C LEU A 371 5.59 -2.03 -27.98
N PRO A 372 5.27 -3.17 -28.65
CA PRO A 372 4.89 -3.15 -30.05
C PRO A 372 3.61 -2.32 -30.24
N ARG A 373 3.50 -1.67 -31.41
CA ARG A 373 2.38 -0.78 -31.73
C ARG A 373 1.69 -1.22 -33.01
N GLU A 374 0.42 -1.54 -32.88
CA GLU A 374 -0.48 -1.79 -34.01
C GLU A 374 -1.72 -0.90 -33.81
N ARG A 375 -1.99 0.01 -34.74
CA ARG A 375 -3.06 1.01 -34.60
C ARG A 375 -4.43 0.36 -34.82
N LEU A 376 -5.40 0.73 -34.00
CA LEU A 376 -6.79 0.30 -34.13
C LEU A 376 -7.64 1.33 -34.90
N PRO A 377 -8.80 0.94 -35.43
CA PRO A 377 -9.76 1.87 -36.04
C PRO A 377 -10.27 2.90 -35.02
N GLU A 378 -10.36 4.17 -35.41
CA GLU A 378 -10.73 5.28 -34.51
C GLU A 378 -12.24 5.65 -34.60
N ASP A 379 -12.98 5.10 -35.58
CA ASP A 379 -14.37 5.50 -35.87
C ASP A 379 -15.43 4.68 -35.13
N CYS A 380 -15.32 4.59 -33.80
CA CYS A 380 -16.27 3.86 -32.97
C CYS A 380 -17.15 4.82 -32.17
N ARG A 381 -18.48 4.70 -32.30
CA ARG A 381 -19.43 5.43 -31.47
C ARG A 381 -19.81 4.57 -30.28
N ILE A 382 -19.70 5.15 -29.08
CA ILE A 382 -20.02 4.50 -27.82
C ILE A 382 -21.02 5.36 -27.06
N GLU A 383 -22.11 4.75 -26.64
CA GLU A 383 -23.06 5.34 -25.70
C GLU A 383 -23.03 4.50 -24.43
N GLU A 384 -22.83 5.15 -23.29
CA GLU A 384 -22.63 4.48 -22.01
C GLU A 384 -23.56 5.00 -20.93
N HIS A 385 -23.87 4.13 -20.00
CA HIS A 385 -24.63 4.42 -18.80
C HIS A 385 -23.97 3.73 -17.62
N LEU A 386 -23.71 4.49 -16.55
CA LEU A 386 -23.08 4.00 -15.35
C LEU A 386 -24.07 4.05 -14.19
N ASP A 387 -24.07 2.98 -13.41
CA ASP A 387 -24.73 2.85 -12.11
C ASP A 387 -23.67 2.38 -11.08
N HIS A 388 -24.02 2.38 -9.79
CA HIS A 388 -23.10 2.01 -8.71
C HIS A 388 -22.51 0.60 -8.84
N MET A 389 -23.28 -0.33 -9.41
CA MET A 389 -22.92 -1.75 -9.51
C MET A 389 -23.04 -2.31 -10.94
N ALA A 390 -23.28 -1.44 -11.93
CA ALA A 390 -23.45 -1.84 -13.32
C ALA A 390 -22.91 -0.77 -14.27
N ILE A 391 -22.41 -1.22 -15.42
CA ILE A 391 -22.00 -0.36 -16.53
C ILE A 391 -22.59 -0.98 -17.80
N ASP A 392 -23.41 -0.23 -18.49
CA ASP A 392 -24.08 -0.63 -19.73
C ASP A 392 -23.56 0.26 -20.85
N PHE A 393 -23.14 -0.33 -21.97
CA PHE A 393 -22.77 0.47 -23.14
C PHE A 393 -23.17 -0.20 -24.45
N THR A 394 -23.36 0.63 -25.47
CA THR A 394 -23.54 0.20 -26.86
C THR A 394 -22.41 0.70 -27.72
N THR A 395 -21.94 -0.12 -28.66
CA THR A 395 -20.82 0.19 -29.56
C THR A 395 -21.11 -0.19 -31.00
N THR A 396 -20.59 0.60 -31.93
CA THR A 396 -20.62 0.30 -33.38
C THR A 396 -19.47 -0.60 -33.84
N CYS A 397 -18.56 -1.00 -32.94
CA CYS A 397 -17.34 -1.73 -33.25
C CYS A 397 -17.19 -3.05 -32.46
N PRO A 398 -18.08 -4.04 -32.65
CA PRO A 398 -17.90 -5.35 -32.05
C PRO A 398 -16.58 -6.00 -32.49
N GLY A 399 -15.99 -6.82 -31.62
CA GLY A 399 -14.71 -7.50 -31.81
C GLY A 399 -13.46 -6.64 -31.54
N VAL A 400 -13.61 -5.32 -31.44
CA VAL A 400 -12.53 -4.38 -31.11
C VAL A 400 -12.40 -4.23 -29.58
N PRO A 401 -11.19 -4.11 -29.02
CA PRO A 401 -11.01 -3.93 -27.57
C PRO A 401 -11.65 -2.63 -27.06
N HIS A 402 -12.39 -2.73 -25.96
CA HIS A 402 -12.96 -1.59 -25.23
C HIS A 402 -12.39 -1.54 -23.81
N VAL A 403 -11.67 -0.47 -23.48
CA VAL A 403 -11.17 -0.19 -22.14
C VAL A 403 -12.23 0.58 -21.37
N VAL A 404 -12.62 0.05 -20.22
CA VAL A 404 -13.54 0.69 -19.28
C VAL A 404 -12.72 1.27 -18.13
N GLY A 405 -12.65 2.59 -18.05
CA GLY A 405 -11.92 3.41 -17.07
C GLY A 405 -12.48 3.36 -15.65
N VAL A 406 -12.85 2.16 -15.19
CA VAL A 406 -13.30 1.83 -13.84
C VAL A 406 -12.43 0.68 -13.33
N SER A 407 -12.11 0.70 -12.04
CA SER A 407 -11.18 -0.26 -11.42
C SER A 407 -11.65 -1.70 -11.60
N TYR A 408 -10.73 -2.55 -12.07
CA TYR A 408 -10.98 -3.98 -12.19
C TYR A 408 -11.07 -4.66 -10.82
N TYR A 409 -11.94 -5.65 -10.74
CA TYR A 409 -12.03 -6.62 -9.65
C TYR A 409 -12.66 -7.92 -10.18
N PRO A 410 -12.31 -9.11 -9.67
CA PRO A 410 -12.83 -10.39 -10.19
C PRO A 410 -14.35 -10.60 -10.03
N ASN A 411 -15.04 -9.68 -9.36
CA ASN A 411 -16.49 -9.71 -9.19
C ASN A 411 -17.28 -9.13 -10.37
N TRP A 412 -16.61 -8.43 -11.28
CA TRP A 412 -17.23 -7.95 -12.51
C TRP A 412 -17.54 -9.12 -13.43
N GLN A 413 -18.83 -9.27 -13.76
CA GLN A 413 -19.33 -10.20 -14.76
C GLN A 413 -19.76 -9.41 -15.98
N VAL A 414 -19.72 -10.04 -17.15
CA VAL A 414 -20.05 -9.38 -18.43
C VAL A 414 -21.06 -10.20 -19.22
N GLU A 415 -22.02 -9.51 -19.81
CA GLU A 415 -22.94 -10.01 -20.84
C GLU A 415 -22.60 -9.25 -22.14
N GLY A 416 -22.61 -9.95 -23.28
CA GLY A 416 -22.21 -9.37 -24.58
C GLY A 416 -20.70 -9.34 -24.84
N ALA A 417 -19.90 -9.99 -23.99
CA ALA A 417 -18.49 -10.29 -24.22
C ALA A 417 -18.11 -11.59 -23.49
N ARG A 418 -16.99 -12.23 -23.88
CA ARG A 418 -16.54 -13.49 -23.26
C ARG A 418 -16.14 -13.35 -21.78
N ARG A 419 -15.41 -12.29 -21.42
CA ARG A 419 -14.94 -12.02 -20.04
C ARG A 419 -14.41 -10.60 -19.87
N VAL A 420 -14.19 -10.23 -18.63
CA VAL A 420 -13.51 -8.98 -18.23
C VAL A 420 -12.04 -9.27 -17.98
N TYR A 421 -11.15 -8.54 -18.66
CA TYR A 421 -9.71 -8.63 -18.47
C TYR A 421 -9.21 -7.48 -17.59
N LEU A 422 -8.19 -7.74 -16.77
CA LEU A 422 -7.44 -6.73 -16.05
C LEU A 422 -6.43 -6.07 -17.00
N VAL A 423 -6.57 -4.76 -17.24
CA VAL A 423 -5.69 -3.99 -18.14
C VAL A 423 -5.06 -2.81 -17.41
N SER A 424 -3.92 -2.31 -17.89
CA SER A 424 -3.26 -1.14 -17.31
C SER A 424 -4.14 0.12 -17.30
N PRO A 425 -4.04 0.99 -16.26
CA PRO A 425 -3.19 0.84 -15.08
C PRO A 425 -3.80 -0.04 -13.97
N ALA A 426 -5.09 -0.38 -14.06
CA ALA A 426 -5.81 -1.46 -13.37
C ALA A 426 -7.31 -1.36 -13.71
N PHE A 427 -7.59 -1.08 -14.98
CA PHE A 427 -8.93 -0.94 -15.55
C PHE A 427 -9.46 -2.29 -16.03
N MET A 428 -10.69 -2.26 -16.54
CA MET A 428 -11.31 -3.38 -17.22
C MET A 428 -11.12 -3.26 -18.73
N LEU A 429 -10.94 -4.41 -19.39
CA LEU A 429 -10.92 -4.54 -20.85
C LEU A 429 -11.93 -5.62 -21.24
N VAL A 430 -12.69 -5.37 -22.30
CA VAL A 430 -13.61 -6.35 -22.90
C VAL A 430 -13.50 -6.33 -24.42
N PHE A 431 -13.83 -7.45 -25.06
CA PHE A 431 -13.99 -7.57 -26.51
C PHE A 431 -15.46 -7.88 -26.77
N PRO A 432 -16.27 -6.89 -27.21
CA PRO A 432 -17.70 -7.10 -27.41
C PRO A 432 -17.99 -8.13 -28.50
N ASP A 433 -18.85 -9.10 -28.23
CA ASP A 433 -19.32 -10.08 -29.23
C ASP A 433 -20.43 -9.48 -30.12
N GLY A 434 -21.08 -8.42 -29.65
CA GLY A 434 -22.15 -7.70 -30.33
C GLY A 434 -22.20 -6.23 -29.94
N PRO A 435 -23.26 -5.49 -30.35
CA PRO A 435 -23.33 -4.05 -30.18
C PRO A 435 -23.67 -3.60 -28.76
N HIS A 436 -24.12 -4.48 -27.87
CA HIS A 436 -24.48 -4.15 -26.49
C HIS A 436 -23.68 -4.99 -25.51
N VAL A 437 -23.10 -4.33 -24.50
CA VAL A 437 -22.34 -4.95 -23.42
C VAL A 437 -22.85 -4.45 -22.09
N ARG A 438 -22.99 -5.36 -21.14
CA ARG A 438 -23.40 -5.07 -19.78
C ARG A 438 -22.43 -5.69 -18.80
N LEU A 439 -21.82 -4.85 -17.96
CA LEU A 439 -20.95 -5.23 -16.86
C LEU A 439 -21.73 -5.11 -15.55
N VAL A 440 -21.74 -6.15 -14.72
CA VAL A 440 -22.42 -6.12 -13.41
C VAL A 440 -21.50 -6.65 -12.32
N PHE A 441 -21.36 -5.91 -11.24
CA PHE A 441 -20.60 -6.33 -10.07
C PHE A 441 -21.45 -7.26 -9.20
N ARG A 442 -21.09 -8.55 -9.15
CA ARG A 442 -21.86 -9.57 -8.42
C ARG A 442 -20.96 -10.42 -7.53
N ARG A 443 -21.57 -11.06 -6.53
CA ARG A 443 -20.88 -12.05 -5.67
C ARG A 443 -20.44 -13.24 -6.52
N ILE A 444 -19.22 -13.71 -6.28
CA ILE A 444 -18.67 -14.92 -6.91
C ILE A 444 -18.66 -16.09 -5.91
N ALA A 445 -18.22 -17.27 -6.34
CA ALA A 445 -18.19 -18.48 -5.52
C ALA A 445 -17.49 -18.27 -4.16
N ALA A 446 -16.35 -17.58 -4.12
CA ALA A 446 -15.64 -17.29 -2.88
C ALA A 446 -16.47 -16.46 -1.88
N ASP A 447 -17.29 -15.52 -2.38
CA ASP A 447 -18.17 -14.69 -1.53
C ASP A 447 -19.29 -15.53 -0.93
N TRP A 448 -19.90 -16.39 -1.73
CA TRP A 448 -20.96 -17.30 -1.27
C TRP A 448 -20.42 -18.36 -0.30
N LEU A 449 -19.23 -18.92 -0.55
CA LEU A 449 -18.57 -19.84 0.37
C LEU A 449 -18.28 -19.17 1.72
N GLY A 450 -17.83 -17.90 1.72
CA GLY A 450 -17.64 -17.13 2.93
C GLY A 450 -18.94 -16.93 3.73
N ILE A 451 -20.02 -16.53 3.05
CA ILE A 451 -21.36 -16.39 3.66
C ILE A 451 -21.83 -17.72 4.25
N ALA A 452 -21.73 -18.82 3.50
CA ALA A 452 -22.12 -20.15 3.96
C ALA A 452 -21.30 -20.60 5.18
N ALA A 453 -19.99 -20.34 5.20
CA ALA A 453 -19.12 -20.62 6.34
C ALA A 453 -19.55 -19.84 7.59
N SER A 454 -19.92 -18.55 7.45
CA SER A 454 -20.44 -17.74 8.56
C SER A 454 -21.77 -18.26 9.10
N PHE A 455 -22.71 -18.65 8.22
CA PHE A 455 -23.96 -19.25 8.67
C PHE A 455 -23.75 -20.61 9.34
N LEU A 456 -22.81 -21.42 8.84
CA LEU A 456 -22.43 -22.67 9.50
C LEU A 456 -21.85 -22.40 10.90
N GLY A 457 -20.94 -21.43 11.01
CA GLY A 457 -20.36 -21.01 12.29
C GLY A 457 -21.44 -20.55 13.28
N LEU A 458 -22.38 -19.72 12.82
CA LEU A 458 -23.51 -19.26 13.63
C LEU A 458 -24.41 -20.43 14.05
N GLY A 459 -24.74 -21.33 13.13
CA GLY A 459 -25.53 -22.53 13.39
C GLY A 459 -24.88 -23.43 14.45
N LEU A 460 -23.55 -23.60 14.41
CA LEU A 460 -22.79 -24.34 15.41
C LEU A 460 -22.85 -23.66 16.79
N CYS A 461 -22.73 -22.33 16.85
CA CYS A 461 -22.88 -21.58 18.10
C CYS A 461 -24.30 -21.70 18.68
N LEU A 462 -25.34 -21.56 17.85
CA LEU A 462 -26.73 -21.71 18.27
C LEU A 462 -27.04 -23.14 18.74
N ALA A 463 -26.56 -24.15 18.03
CA ALA A 463 -26.70 -25.55 18.42
C ALA A 463 -26.04 -25.82 19.78
N ALA A 464 -24.87 -25.23 20.04
CA ALA A 464 -24.18 -25.32 21.32
C ALA A 464 -24.92 -24.63 22.47
N LEU A 465 -25.73 -23.59 22.20
CA LEU A 465 -26.59 -22.97 23.21
C LEU A 465 -27.77 -23.87 23.59
N VAL A 466 -28.37 -24.56 22.61
CA VAL A 466 -29.55 -25.44 22.83
C VAL A 466 -29.14 -26.80 23.42
N ARG A 467 -27.99 -27.34 22.98
CA ARG A 467 -27.43 -28.59 23.46
C ARG A 467 -25.99 -28.32 23.91
N PRO A 468 -25.80 -27.82 25.14
CA PRO A 468 -24.45 -27.62 25.67
C PRO A 468 -23.73 -28.98 25.67
N ALA A 469 -22.78 -29.12 24.75
CA ALA A 469 -21.94 -30.29 24.69
C ALA A 469 -21.07 -30.31 25.94
N THR A 470 -21.09 -31.41 26.69
CA THR A 470 -20.11 -31.63 27.75
C THR A 470 -18.71 -31.66 27.12
N ALA A 471 -17.72 -31.14 27.84
CA ALA A 471 -16.34 -31.12 27.36
C ALA A 471 -15.84 -32.57 27.18
N ALA A 472 -16.03 -33.12 25.98
CA ALA A 472 -15.66 -34.48 25.66
C ALA A 472 -14.14 -34.60 25.61
N GLU A 473 -13.59 -35.54 26.39
CA GLU A 473 -12.18 -35.88 26.28
C GLU A 473 -11.89 -36.41 24.85
N PRO A 474 -10.72 -36.08 24.26
CA PRO A 474 -10.33 -36.66 22.98
C PRO A 474 -10.25 -38.19 23.07
N ALA A 475 -10.44 -38.87 21.93
CA ALA A 475 -10.26 -40.33 21.88
C ALA A 475 -8.86 -40.72 22.42
N PRO A 476 -8.72 -41.82 23.20
CA PRO A 476 -7.47 -42.15 23.89
C PRO A 476 -6.24 -42.21 22.98
N GLY A 477 -6.38 -42.76 21.77
CA GLY A 477 -5.31 -42.82 20.77
C GLY A 477 -4.88 -41.44 20.27
N LEU A 478 -5.83 -40.52 20.02
CA LEU A 478 -5.54 -39.14 19.63
C LEU A 478 -4.90 -38.36 20.79
N ALA A 479 -5.35 -38.59 22.02
CA ALA A 479 -4.76 -37.98 23.21
C ALA A 479 -3.30 -38.40 23.38
N ALA A 480 -3.02 -39.71 23.28
CA ALA A 480 -1.66 -40.25 23.35
C ALA A 480 -0.76 -39.69 22.23
N ALA A 481 -1.26 -39.62 21.00
CA ALA A 481 -0.52 -39.05 19.87
C ALA A 481 -0.20 -37.56 20.09
N LEU A 482 -1.18 -36.74 20.49
CA LEU A 482 -0.97 -35.32 20.77
C LEU A 482 -0.01 -35.09 21.94
N ASP A 483 -0.09 -35.90 23.00
CA ASP A 483 0.85 -35.81 24.13
C ASP A 483 2.27 -36.26 23.75
N ALA A 484 2.43 -37.24 22.86
CA ALA A 484 3.73 -37.67 22.34
C ALA A 484 4.39 -36.58 21.48
N VAL A 485 3.60 -35.88 20.65
CA VAL A 485 4.10 -34.80 19.78
C VAL A 485 4.29 -33.48 20.53
N ARG A 486 3.65 -33.29 21.69
CA ARG A 486 3.68 -32.05 22.49
C ARG A 486 5.05 -31.39 22.65
N PRO A 487 6.10 -32.06 23.15
CA PRO A 487 7.39 -31.40 23.38
C PRO A 487 8.01 -30.91 22.05
N TRP A 488 7.82 -31.66 20.97
CA TRP A 488 8.28 -31.30 19.64
C TRP A 488 7.46 -30.15 19.06
N ALA A 489 6.13 -30.20 19.12
CA ALA A 489 5.27 -29.13 18.62
C ALA A 489 5.53 -27.79 19.33
N LEU A 490 5.67 -27.81 20.67
CA LEU A 490 5.97 -26.60 21.43
C LEU A 490 7.40 -26.13 21.21
N GLY A 491 8.38 -27.04 21.23
CA GLY A 491 9.79 -26.72 21.01
C GLY A 491 10.03 -26.14 19.62
N LEU A 492 9.56 -26.83 18.58
CA LEU A 492 9.66 -26.38 17.19
C LEU A 492 8.87 -25.08 16.97
N GLY A 493 7.69 -24.92 17.58
CA GLY A 493 6.93 -23.68 17.49
C GLY A 493 7.68 -22.49 18.09
N ILE A 494 8.26 -22.65 19.29
CA ILE A 494 9.07 -21.59 19.94
C ILE A 494 10.32 -21.29 19.11
N VAL A 495 11.03 -22.32 18.64
CA VAL A 495 12.23 -22.15 17.81
C VAL A 495 11.88 -21.44 16.49
N PHE A 496 10.80 -21.85 15.83
CA PHE A 496 10.33 -21.22 14.59
C PHE A 496 9.98 -19.76 14.80
N VAL A 497 9.16 -19.43 15.82
CA VAL A 497 8.81 -18.04 16.13
C VAL A 497 10.04 -17.24 16.54
N GLY A 498 10.95 -17.82 17.31
CA GLY A 498 12.21 -17.18 17.69
C GLY A 498 13.10 -16.87 16.49
N ILE A 499 13.29 -17.83 15.58
CA ILE A 499 14.06 -17.65 14.34
C ILE A 499 13.37 -16.63 13.44
N ALA A 500 12.07 -16.75 13.21
CA ALA A 500 11.31 -15.82 12.35
C ALA A 500 11.36 -14.39 12.90
N THR A 501 11.15 -14.22 14.21
CA THR A 501 11.21 -12.90 14.87
C THR A 501 12.63 -12.34 14.80
N THR A 502 13.65 -13.14 15.11
CA THR A 502 15.05 -12.70 15.02
C THR A 502 15.41 -12.32 13.60
N TRP A 503 15.01 -13.12 12.61
CA TRP A 503 15.20 -12.84 11.20
C TRP A 503 14.53 -11.52 10.80
N ASN A 504 13.26 -11.31 11.15
CA ASN A 504 12.53 -10.08 10.82
C ASN A 504 13.16 -8.85 11.51
N VAL A 505 13.49 -8.94 12.80
CA VAL A 505 14.19 -7.86 13.53
C VAL A 505 15.55 -7.56 12.90
N THR A 506 16.36 -8.59 12.59
CA THR A 506 17.67 -8.40 11.94
C THR A 506 17.54 -7.82 10.55
N ARG A 507 16.51 -8.21 9.78
CA ARG A 507 16.22 -7.65 8.46
C ARG A 507 15.88 -6.16 8.56
N ASP A 508 15.04 -5.83 9.53
CA ASP A 508 14.44 -4.51 9.69
C ASP A 508 15.42 -3.48 10.21
N TYR A 509 16.14 -3.81 11.29
CA TYR A 509 17.11 -2.90 11.89
C TYR A 509 18.51 -3.07 11.30
N GLY A 510 18.86 -4.28 10.86
CA GLY A 510 20.19 -4.58 10.35
C GLY A 510 20.48 -3.89 9.02
N ALA A 511 19.51 -3.79 8.11
CA ALA A 511 19.73 -3.11 6.82
C ALA A 511 20.19 -1.65 7.01
N GLY A 512 19.51 -0.90 7.86
CA GLY A 512 19.88 0.48 8.20
C GLY A 512 21.20 0.56 8.98
N PHE A 513 21.42 -0.34 9.94
CA PHE A 513 22.67 -0.40 10.71
C PHE A 513 23.89 -0.62 9.82
N PHE A 514 23.84 -1.62 8.93
CA PHE A 514 24.92 -1.90 7.99
C PHE A 514 25.08 -0.78 6.96
N TYR A 515 23.98 -0.17 6.49
CA TYR A 515 24.06 0.98 5.60
C TYR A 515 24.82 2.14 6.24
N GLN A 516 24.47 2.53 7.48
CA GLN A 516 25.15 3.62 8.20
C GLN A 516 26.64 3.33 8.42
N ARG A 517 26.97 2.09 8.77
CA ARG A 517 28.35 1.66 8.94
C ARG A 517 29.12 1.65 7.62
N GLY A 518 28.47 1.24 6.53
CA GLY A 518 29.00 1.30 5.17
C GLY A 518 29.24 2.73 4.69
N TRP A 519 28.30 3.63 4.96
CA TRP A 519 28.43 5.06 4.67
C TRP A 519 29.62 5.69 5.43
N LYS A 520 29.77 5.39 6.73
CA LYS A 520 30.92 5.85 7.52
C LYS A 520 32.24 5.36 6.93
N ALA A 521 32.32 4.10 6.51
CA ALA A 521 33.51 3.54 5.85
C ALA A 521 33.76 4.17 4.47
N PHE A 522 32.70 4.41 3.68
CA PHE A 522 32.78 5.07 2.38
C PHE A 522 33.29 6.50 2.49
N ALA A 523 32.82 7.26 3.49
CA ALA A 523 33.31 8.60 3.80
C ALA A 523 34.78 8.60 4.24
N ALA A 524 35.21 7.57 4.96
CA ALA A 524 36.61 7.33 5.33
C ALA A 524 37.47 6.75 4.18
N GLN A 525 36.90 6.59 2.97
CA GLN A 525 37.54 5.98 1.80
C GLN A 525 37.99 4.52 1.98
N ASP A 526 37.53 3.83 3.03
CA ASP A 526 37.70 2.39 3.20
C ASP A 526 36.63 1.64 2.37
N TYR A 527 36.87 1.55 1.07
CA TYR A 527 35.91 0.98 0.12
C TYR A 527 35.70 -0.53 0.33
N ARG A 528 36.70 -1.27 0.82
CA ARG A 528 36.57 -2.70 1.12
C ARG A 528 35.55 -2.94 2.23
N THR A 529 35.70 -2.22 3.34
CA THR A 529 34.74 -2.30 4.45
C THR A 529 33.37 -1.74 4.05
N ALA A 530 33.35 -0.65 3.28
CA ALA A 530 32.10 -0.08 2.77
C ALA A 530 31.32 -1.09 1.92
N MET A 531 31.98 -1.76 0.97
CA MET A 531 31.36 -2.79 0.13
C MET A 531 30.79 -3.96 0.93
N TRP A 532 31.51 -4.44 1.95
CA TRP A 532 31.03 -5.53 2.80
C TRP A 532 29.75 -5.12 3.55
N ASN A 533 29.75 -3.93 4.16
CA ASN A 533 28.60 -3.40 4.88
C ASN A 533 27.42 -3.12 3.94
N PHE A 534 27.65 -2.49 2.78
CA PHE A 534 26.58 -2.29 1.80
C PHE A 534 26.04 -3.62 1.26
N SER A 535 26.86 -4.65 1.09
CA SER A 535 26.36 -5.98 0.69
C SER A 535 25.39 -6.56 1.73
N ARG A 536 25.70 -6.43 3.03
CA ARG A 536 24.77 -6.81 4.11
C ARG A 536 23.51 -5.96 4.13
N ALA A 537 23.62 -4.65 3.88
CA ALA A 537 22.47 -3.76 3.76
C ALA A 537 21.55 -4.16 2.59
N ILE A 538 22.11 -4.59 1.46
CA ILE A 538 21.35 -5.07 0.28
C ILE A 538 20.66 -6.40 0.56
N GLU A 539 21.39 -7.37 1.16
CA GLU A 539 20.87 -8.70 1.50
C GLU A 539 19.70 -8.61 2.48
N LEU A 540 19.85 -7.81 3.55
CA LEU A 540 18.81 -7.62 4.56
C LEU A 540 17.69 -6.70 4.05
N GLY A 541 18.01 -5.61 3.35
CA GLY A 541 17.01 -4.65 2.89
C GLY A 541 16.06 -5.21 1.82
N GLY A 542 16.50 -6.21 1.03
CA GLY A 542 15.67 -6.80 -0.02
C GLY A 542 15.28 -5.77 -1.07
N GLU A 543 14.01 -5.42 -1.17
CA GLU A 543 13.51 -4.41 -2.12
C GLU A 543 13.26 -3.03 -1.48
N SER A 544 13.82 -2.77 -0.29
CA SER A 544 13.68 -1.48 0.40
C SER A 544 14.48 -0.35 -0.26
N SER A 545 14.15 0.90 0.09
CA SER A 545 14.95 2.08 -0.28
C SER A 545 16.39 1.96 0.22
N THR A 546 16.61 1.47 1.44
CA THR A 546 17.96 1.21 1.98
C THR A 546 18.75 0.20 1.16
N ALA A 547 18.09 -0.81 0.56
CA ALA A 547 18.75 -1.73 -0.36
C ALA A 547 19.11 -1.03 -1.69
N ALA A 548 18.28 -0.11 -2.16
CA ALA A 548 18.60 0.72 -3.33
C ALA A 548 19.81 1.62 -3.04
N ASP A 549 19.82 2.31 -1.90
CA ASP A 549 20.95 3.15 -1.44
C ASP A 549 22.23 2.30 -1.31
N GLY A 550 22.14 1.14 -0.65
CA GLY A 550 23.25 0.22 -0.50
C GLY A 550 23.77 -0.29 -1.85
N THR A 551 22.89 -0.60 -2.80
CA THR A 551 23.26 -1.05 -4.15
C THR A 551 24.01 0.06 -4.90
N PHE A 552 23.51 1.29 -4.81
CA PHE A 552 24.14 2.46 -5.41
C PHE A 552 25.54 2.73 -4.82
N PHE A 553 25.65 2.83 -3.49
CA PHE A 553 26.93 3.15 -2.85
C PHE A 553 27.93 1.99 -2.91
N ARG A 554 27.48 0.73 -3.00
CA ARG A 554 28.37 -0.40 -3.33
C ARG A 554 28.95 -0.25 -4.74
N ALA A 555 28.14 0.14 -5.73
CA ALA A 555 28.62 0.42 -7.08
C ALA A 555 29.59 1.61 -7.11
N ALA A 556 29.31 2.65 -6.32
CA ALA A 556 30.22 3.79 -6.16
C ALA A 556 31.56 3.38 -5.52
N SER A 557 31.56 2.51 -4.51
CA SER A 557 32.78 1.97 -3.90
C SER A 557 33.63 1.17 -4.89
N LEU A 558 32.99 0.35 -5.73
CA LEU A 558 33.66 -0.41 -6.80
C LEU A 558 34.32 0.54 -7.81
N LEU A 559 33.59 1.56 -8.25
CA LEU A 559 34.10 2.54 -9.20
C LEU A 559 35.32 3.31 -8.63
N ARG A 560 35.26 3.69 -7.35
CA ARG A 560 36.37 4.36 -6.65
C ARG A 560 37.55 3.44 -6.32
N SER A 561 37.31 2.13 -6.33
CA SER A 561 38.34 1.08 -6.18
C SER A 561 38.86 0.59 -7.55
N SER A 562 38.63 1.34 -8.62
CA SER A 562 39.08 1.04 -9.98
C SER A 562 38.51 -0.26 -10.61
N ASP A 563 37.31 -0.68 -10.20
CA ASP A 563 36.54 -1.75 -10.86
C ASP A 563 35.31 -1.20 -11.60
N PRO A 564 35.47 -0.67 -12.83
CA PRO A 564 34.36 -0.15 -13.62
C PRO A 564 33.41 -1.23 -14.13
N ALA A 565 33.84 -2.49 -14.24
CA ALA A 565 33.00 -3.60 -14.68
C ALA A 565 31.99 -3.98 -13.60
N GLY A 566 32.46 -4.15 -12.35
CA GLY A 566 31.60 -4.37 -11.19
C GLY A 566 30.67 -3.20 -10.92
N ALA A 567 31.17 -1.96 -11.03
CA ALA A 567 30.36 -0.76 -10.87
C ALA A 567 29.25 -0.65 -11.93
N LEU A 568 29.55 -0.96 -13.20
CA LEU A 568 28.56 -0.99 -14.28
C LEU A 568 27.40 -1.94 -13.97
N ALA A 569 27.71 -3.15 -13.48
CA ALA A 569 26.69 -4.11 -13.06
C ALA A 569 25.87 -3.60 -11.88
N GLY A 570 26.51 -2.99 -10.89
CA GLY A 570 25.85 -2.40 -9.73
C GLY A 570 24.86 -1.27 -10.09
N TYR A 571 25.28 -0.32 -10.93
CA TYR A 571 24.39 0.77 -11.35
C TYR A 571 23.24 0.29 -12.26
N ARG A 572 23.47 -0.73 -13.10
CA ARG A 572 22.38 -1.38 -13.84
C ARG A 572 21.39 -2.06 -12.89
N ALA A 573 21.89 -2.72 -11.84
CA ALA A 573 21.03 -3.31 -10.83
C ALA A 573 20.17 -2.25 -10.11
N VAL A 574 20.68 -1.03 -9.87
CA VAL A 574 19.86 0.08 -9.37
C VAL A 574 18.70 0.37 -10.34
N ILE A 575 19.01 0.57 -11.61
CA ILE A 575 18.02 0.91 -12.65
C ILE A 575 16.97 -0.20 -12.82
N GLU A 576 17.38 -1.46 -12.82
CA GLU A 576 16.52 -2.61 -13.14
C GLU A 576 15.71 -3.09 -11.93
N ARG A 577 16.34 -3.14 -10.75
CA ARG A 577 15.72 -3.66 -9.52
C ARG A 577 15.01 -2.57 -8.72
N PHE A 578 15.51 -1.34 -8.79
CA PHE A 578 15.00 -0.18 -8.07
C PHE A 578 14.73 1.00 -9.02
N PRO A 579 13.91 0.82 -10.07
CA PRO A 579 13.65 1.85 -11.10
C PRO A 579 13.01 3.13 -10.54
N GLU A 580 12.51 3.03 -9.32
CA GLU A 580 11.85 4.05 -8.53
C GLU A 580 12.82 4.80 -7.59
N SER A 581 14.07 4.34 -7.46
CA SER A 581 15.04 4.93 -6.55
C SER A 581 15.48 6.34 -6.99
N VAL A 582 15.70 7.23 -6.02
CA VAL A 582 16.32 8.56 -6.26
C VAL A 582 17.67 8.46 -6.98
N TRP A 583 18.31 7.30 -6.90
CA TRP A 583 19.59 7.00 -7.53
C TRP A 583 19.50 6.62 -9.01
N VAL A 584 18.33 6.52 -9.63
CA VAL A 584 18.18 5.99 -11.00
C VAL A 584 18.77 6.93 -12.05
N ALA A 585 18.43 8.22 -12.00
CA ALA A 585 18.99 9.22 -12.91
C ALA A 585 20.52 9.29 -12.78
N GLU A 586 21.02 9.25 -11.54
CA GLU A 586 22.45 9.23 -11.23
C GLU A 586 23.12 7.93 -11.74
N SER A 587 22.46 6.80 -11.57
CA SER A 587 22.96 5.50 -12.02
C SER A 587 23.07 5.44 -13.54
N HIS A 588 22.11 6.01 -14.30
CA HIS A 588 22.24 6.09 -15.75
C HIS A 588 23.46 6.93 -16.19
N TYR A 589 23.76 8.01 -15.47
CA TYR A 589 24.96 8.80 -15.71
C TYR A 589 26.24 8.01 -15.41
N HIS A 590 26.31 7.35 -14.25
CA HIS A 590 27.49 6.54 -13.88
C HIS A 590 27.66 5.30 -14.76
N VAL A 591 26.58 4.71 -15.29
CA VAL A 591 26.66 3.67 -16.34
C VAL A 591 27.41 4.22 -17.55
N GLY A 592 27.12 5.45 -17.98
CA GLY A 592 27.86 6.13 -19.05
C GLY A 592 29.35 6.30 -18.73
N LEU A 593 29.68 6.69 -17.50
CA LEU A 593 31.08 6.82 -17.05
C LEU A 593 31.81 5.46 -17.03
N CYS A 594 31.18 4.41 -16.50
CA CYS A 594 31.76 3.07 -16.46
C CYS A 594 32.00 2.55 -17.89
N LEU A 595 31.03 2.72 -18.79
CA LEU A 595 31.18 2.35 -20.21
C LEU A 595 32.33 3.12 -20.88
N ARG A 596 32.53 4.39 -20.52
CA ARG A 596 33.65 5.20 -21.02
C ARG A 596 35.00 4.64 -20.54
N GLN A 597 35.12 4.33 -19.25
CA GLN A 597 36.35 3.74 -18.67
C GLN A 597 36.66 2.36 -19.25
N LEU A 598 35.62 1.57 -19.57
CA LEU A 598 35.75 0.27 -20.25
C LEU A 598 36.01 0.36 -21.76
N GLY A 599 36.23 1.57 -22.32
CA GLY A 599 36.49 1.77 -23.75
C GLY A 599 35.26 1.66 -24.67
N ARG A 600 34.06 1.40 -24.12
CA ARG A 600 32.78 1.25 -24.85
C ARG A 600 32.16 2.61 -25.20
N ARG A 601 32.92 3.44 -25.93
CA ARG A 601 32.61 4.86 -26.20
C ARG A 601 31.26 5.09 -26.90
N ARG A 602 30.86 4.21 -27.82
CA ARG A 602 29.58 4.34 -28.53
C ARG A 602 28.39 4.22 -27.57
N GLU A 603 28.43 3.23 -26.69
CA GLU A 603 27.38 2.98 -25.71
C GLU A 603 27.36 4.04 -24.62
N ALA A 604 28.54 4.49 -24.16
CA ALA A 604 28.66 5.61 -23.23
C ALA A 604 27.96 6.86 -23.79
N LYS A 605 28.22 7.19 -25.05
CA LYS A 605 27.59 8.33 -25.74
C LYS A 605 26.07 8.18 -25.84
N ALA A 606 25.58 6.99 -26.16
CA ALA A 606 24.13 6.71 -26.20
C ALA A 606 23.49 6.89 -24.81
N ARG A 607 24.15 6.43 -23.75
CA ARG A 607 23.67 6.56 -22.38
C ARG A 607 23.68 8.00 -21.87
N PHE A 608 24.71 8.79 -22.16
CA PHE A 608 24.68 10.22 -21.81
C PHE A 608 23.56 10.97 -22.53
N ARG A 609 23.35 10.69 -23.82
CA ARG A 609 22.20 11.26 -24.56
C ARG A 609 20.88 10.87 -23.91
N TYR A 610 20.73 9.61 -23.50
CA TYR A 610 19.54 9.14 -22.79
C TYR A 610 19.28 9.96 -21.52
N VAL A 611 20.30 10.19 -20.69
CA VAL A 611 20.15 10.99 -19.46
C VAL A 611 19.71 12.42 -19.78
N MET A 612 20.32 13.04 -20.79
CA MET A 612 19.98 14.41 -21.21
C MET A 612 18.53 14.56 -21.69
N VAL A 613 18.02 13.56 -22.42
CA VAL A 613 16.67 13.60 -23.00
C VAL A 613 15.61 13.18 -21.99
N THR A 614 15.91 12.19 -21.16
CA THR A 614 14.92 11.57 -20.26
C THR A 614 14.79 12.33 -18.95
N TYR A 615 15.84 13.02 -18.49
CA TYR A 615 15.83 13.76 -17.23
C TYR A 615 16.15 15.25 -17.42
N PRO A 616 15.41 15.98 -18.28
CA PRO A 616 15.65 17.40 -18.50
C PRO A 616 15.48 18.17 -17.19
N GLY A 617 16.46 19.01 -16.82
CA GLY A 617 16.46 19.77 -15.57
C GLY A 617 17.06 19.04 -14.36
N ASN A 618 17.36 17.75 -14.43
CA ASN A 618 18.12 17.06 -13.39
C ASN A 618 19.62 17.44 -13.47
N ARG A 619 20.29 17.63 -12.33
CA ARG A 619 21.73 17.95 -12.28
C ARG A 619 22.59 16.99 -13.13
N TRP A 620 22.21 15.72 -13.19
CA TRP A 620 22.93 14.69 -13.94
C TRP A 620 22.82 14.82 -15.45
N ALA A 621 21.78 15.48 -15.97
CA ALA A 621 21.68 15.81 -17.39
C ALA A 621 22.73 16.85 -17.81
N GLY A 622 23.02 17.84 -16.94
CA GLY A 622 24.10 18.79 -17.15
C GLY A 622 25.47 18.12 -17.25
N PHE A 623 25.80 17.28 -16.27
CA PHE A 623 27.04 16.49 -16.29
C PHE A 623 27.10 15.53 -17.50
N ALA A 624 26.00 14.87 -17.84
CA ALA A 624 25.93 14.00 -19.03
C ALA A 624 26.21 14.79 -20.32
N ALA A 625 25.72 16.03 -20.44
CA ALA A 625 25.95 16.88 -21.60
C ALA A 625 27.43 17.28 -21.76
N GLU A 626 28.13 17.54 -20.65
CA GLU A 626 29.59 17.76 -20.65
C GLU A 626 30.34 16.54 -21.15
N GLN A 627 30.08 15.37 -20.55
CA GLN A 627 30.71 14.10 -20.92
C GLN A 627 30.43 13.72 -22.39
N PHE A 628 29.22 14.00 -22.87
CA PHE A 628 28.84 13.80 -24.27
C PHE A 628 29.61 14.72 -25.24
N ARG A 629 29.85 15.99 -24.87
CA ARG A 629 30.64 16.94 -25.65
C ARG A 629 32.11 16.52 -25.74
N GLU A 630 32.72 16.14 -24.62
CA GLU A 630 34.10 15.62 -24.56
C GLU A 630 34.30 14.42 -25.50
N LEU A 631 33.40 13.43 -25.44
CA LEU A 631 33.45 12.25 -26.30
C LEU A 631 33.29 12.57 -27.79
N ARG A 632 32.57 13.65 -28.13
CA ARG A 632 32.49 14.15 -29.53
C ARG A 632 33.77 14.83 -29.97
N ALA A 633 34.41 15.61 -29.09
CA ALA A 633 35.65 16.32 -29.38
C ALA A 633 36.81 15.35 -29.61
N GLN A 634 36.98 14.34 -28.75
CA GLN A 634 38.02 13.31 -28.89
C GLN A 634 37.89 12.49 -30.19
N ARG A 635 36.68 12.34 -30.74
CA ARG A 635 36.48 11.68 -32.04
C ARG A 635 36.88 12.56 -33.22
N ARG A 636 36.78 13.89 -33.07
CA ARG A 636 37.20 14.85 -34.10
C ARG A 636 38.74 14.95 -34.16
N SER A 637 39.43 14.89 -33.02
CA SER A 637 40.90 14.91 -32.96
C SER A 637 41.59 13.61 -33.37
N LEU A 638 40.87 12.47 -33.42
CA LEU A 638 41.38 11.18 -33.91
C LEU A 638 41.12 10.98 -35.41
N ARG A 639 40.44 11.94 -36.07
CA ARG A 639 40.03 11.88 -37.49
C ARG A 639 40.61 13.00 -38.34
N GLY A 640 41.21 14.01 -37.72
CA GLY A 640 42.11 14.97 -38.36
C GLY A 640 43.52 14.62 -37.93
#